data_AF-A0AAD6QZZ2-F1
#
_entry.id   AF-A0AAD6QZZ2-F1
#
_cell.length_a   1.000
_cell.length_b   1.000
_cell.length_c   1.000
_cell.angle_alpha   90.00
_cell.angle_beta   90.00
_cell.angle_gamma   90.00
#
_symmetry.space_group_name_H-M   'P 1'
#
loop_
_entity.id
_entity.type
_entity.pdbx_description
1 polymer ?
#
loop_
_entity_poly.entity_id
_entity_poly.type
_entity_poly.pdbx_seq_one_letter_code
_entity_poly.pdbx_strand_id
1 'polypeptide(L)'
;MLLFLLLSLVFFPSPSLSLNQEGLYLQQIKLSLSDPDSALSSWSGRDTTPCSWFGIQCDPTTNSVTSVDLSNTNIAGPFPSLLCRLQNLTFLSVFNNYINATLPSDISTCRNLQHLDLSQNLLTGTLPHTLADLPNLRYLDLTGNNFSGDIPDTFARFQKLEVISLVYNLFDGIIPPFLGNISTLKVLNLSYNPFATGRIPPELGNLTNLEILWLTACNLIGEIPDSLSRLKKLTDLDLAFNNLVGSIPSSLTELTSIVQIELYNNSLTGELPPGMGKLTDLKRLDASMNQLTGSIPDELCRLPLESLNLYENRFTGSLPPSIADSPNLYELRLFRNELTGELPQNLGKNSALRWLDVSNNNFSGQIPASLCENGELEEILMIYNSFSGQIPESLSQCRSLTRVRLGYNRLSGEVPAGFWGLPHVSLFDLVNNSLSGPISKTIAGAANLSMLIIDRNNFDGNLPEEIGFLANLSEFSGSENRFSGSLPGSIVNLKELGSLDLHGNALSGDLPDGVNSWKKMNELNLGNNALSGKIPDGIGGMSVLNYLDLSNNRFSGKIPIGLQNLKLNQLNLSNNRLSGEIPPLFAKGMYKSSFIGNPGLCGDIEGLCDGKGGGRGRGYAWLMRSIFVLAVLVLIVGVVWFYFKYRNFKKARAVEKSKWTLISFHKLGFSEYEILDCLDEDNVIGSGLSGKVYKVVLSNGEAVAVKKIWGGVKKQSDDVDVEKGQAIQDDGFDAEVATLGKIRHKNIVKLWCCCTNKDYKLLVYEYMPNGSLGDLLHSSKGGLLDWPTRYKIVVDAAEGLSYLHHDCVPPIVHRDVKSNNILLDGDFGARVADFGVAKVVDSTGKPKSMSVIAGSCGYIAPG
;
A
#
# COMPACT_ATOMS: atom_id res chain seq x y z
N MET A 1 38.69 -8.07 90.63
CA MET A 1 37.40 -7.34 90.55
C MET A 1 37.40 -6.26 89.48
N LEU A 2 38.36 -5.32 89.44
CA LEU A 2 38.37 -4.21 88.46
C LEU A 2 38.36 -4.64 86.98
N LEU A 3 39.11 -5.69 86.61
CA LEU A 3 39.23 -6.15 85.22
C LEU A 3 37.90 -6.65 84.61
N PHE A 4 36.95 -7.09 85.43
CA PHE A 4 35.66 -7.63 84.95
C PHE A 4 34.64 -6.51 84.62
N LEU A 5 34.79 -5.34 85.24
CA LEU A 5 33.94 -4.16 85.00
C LEU A 5 34.34 -3.37 83.73
N LEU A 6 35.56 -3.60 83.22
CA LEU A 6 36.05 -2.95 82.00
C LEU A 6 35.62 -3.69 80.71
N LEU A 7 35.40 -5.01 80.75
CA LEU A 7 34.87 -5.74 79.59
C LEU A 7 33.37 -5.47 79.36
N SER A 8 32.60 -5.17 80.40
CA SER A 8 31.16 -4.88 80.29
C SER A 8 30.82 -3.53 79.63
N LEU A 9 31.81 -2.67 79.35
CA LEU A 9 31.62 -1.37 78.70
C LEU A 9 31.94 -1.38 77.19
N VAL A 10 32.40 -2.50 76.64
CA VAL A 10 32.78 -2.63 75.22
C VAL A 10 31.63 -3.14 74.33
N PHE A 11 30.56 -3.65 74.93
CA PHE A 11 29.38 -4.19 74.23
C PHE A 11 28.11 -3.36 74.47
N PHE A 12 28.18 -2.06 74.19
CA PHE A 12 26.99 -1.40 73.61
C PHE A 12 26.88 -1.88 72.15
N PRO A 13 25.76 -2.51 71.73
CA PRO A 13 25.53 -2.71 70.31
C PRO A 13 25.49 -1.33 69.66
N SER A 14 26.20 -1.15 68.55
CA SER A 14 26.06 0.04 67.71
C SER A 14 24.58 0.24 67.39
N PRO A 15 24.05 1.48 67.40
CA PRO A 15 22.65 1.71 67.07
C PRO A 15 22.39 1.16 65.67
N SER A 16 21.58 0.10 65.58
CA SER A 16 21.21 -0.50 64.31
C SER A 16 20.31 0.49 63.57
N LEU A 17 20.94 1.28 62.69
CA LEU A 17 20.26 2.28 61.87
C LEU A 17 19.30 1.57 60.92
N SER A 18 18.06 1.40 61.35
CA SER A 18 16.98 0.82 60.58
C SER A 18 16.60 1.76 59.43
N LEU A 19 16.28 1.17 58.28
CA LEU A 19 15.69 1.85 57.13
C LEU A 19 14.56 2.81 57.54
N ASN A 20 14.62 4.04 57.03
CA ASN A 20 13.63 5.08 57.33
C ASN A 20 12.21 4.73 56.82
N GLN A 21 11.20 5.47 57.29
CA GLN A 21 9.79 5.17 57.01
C GLN A 21 9.43 5.21 55.51
N GLU A 22 10.11 6.05 54.72
CA GLU A 22 9.92 6.14 53.27
C GLU A 22 10.51 4.92 52.55
N GLY A 23 11.71 4.50 52.94
CA GLY A 23 12.31 3.25 52.48
C GLY A 23 11.47 2.02 52.83
N LEU A 24 10.80 2.01 53.99
CA LEU A 24 9.85 0.94 54.35
C LEU A 24 8.62 0.91 53.43
N TYR A 25 8.13 2.05 52.95
CA TYR A 25 7.07 2.08 51.92
C TYR A 25 7.60 1.55 50.58
N LEU A 26 8.79 1.99 50.16
CA LEU A 26 9.43 1.52 48.93
C LEU A 26 9.74 0.01 48.95
N GLN A 27 10.13 -0.56 50.09
CA GLN A 27 10.23 -2.03 50.26
C GLN A 27 8.88 -2.74 50.06
N GLN A 28 7.79 -2.20 50.61
CA GLN A 28 6.45 -2.77 50.40
C GLN A 28 6.00 -2.67 48.94
N ILE A 29 6.37 -1.60 48.23
CA ILE A 29 6.12 -1.44 46.79
C ILE A 29 6.89 -2.50 45.99
N LYS A 30 8.19 -2.68 46.23
CA LYS A 30 9.01 -3.74 45.61
C LYS A 30 8.45 -5.14 45.86
N LEU A 31 7.85 -5.40 47.02
CA LEU A 31 7.19 -6.68 47.33
C LEU A 31 5.80 -6.84 46.68
N SER A 32 5.22 -5.77 46.13
CA SER A 32 3.92 -5.77 45.44
C SER A 32 4.02 -5.85 43.91
N LEU A 33 5.22 -5.66 43.37
CA LEU A 33 5.52 -5.68 41.93
C LEU A 33 6.33 -6.93 41.56
N SER A 34 6.16 -7.40 40.33
CA SER A 34 7.05 -8.36 39.70
C SER A 34 8.21 -7.60 39.05
N ASP A 35 9.44 -7.94 39.43
CA ASP A 35 10.70 -7.35 38.95
C ASP A 35 11.54 -8.47 38.29
N PRO A 36 11.29 -8.81 37.00
CA PRO A 36 11.91 -9.96 36.35
C PRO A 36 13.41 -9.77 36.11
N ASP A 37 13.82 -8.55 35.75
CA ASP A 37 15.21 -8.19 35.43
C ASP A 37 16.02 -7.77 36.68
N SER A 38 15.39 -7.80 37.86
CA SER A 38 15.98 -7.36 39.13
C SER A 38 16.45 -5.89 39.12
N ALA A 39 15.71 -5.02 38.42
CA ALA A 39 15.98 -3.59 38.34
C ALA A 39 15.91 -2.90 39.73
N LEU A 40 14.98 -3.34 40.58
CA LEU A 40 14.84 -2.86 41.95
C LEU A 40 15.81 -3.57 42.92
N SER A 41 16.78 -4.36 42.44
CA SER A 41 17.73 -5.13 43.27
C SER A 41 18.42 -4.29 44.35
N SER A 42 18.84 -3.06 44.00
CA SER A 42 19.47 -2.10 44.93
C SER A 42 18.59 -1.69 46.11
N TRP A 43 17.27 -1.85 46.03
CA TRP A 43 16.35 -1.50 47.12
C TRP A 43 16.51 -2.51 48.26
N SER A 44 17.33 -2.17 49.25
CA SER A 44 17.82 -3.07 50.31
C SER A 44 17.29 -2.68 51.70
N GLY A 45 16.60 -3.62 52.36
CA GLY A 45 16.14 -3.49 53.75
C GLY A 45 17.27 -3.41 54.81
N ARG A 46 18.54 -3.39 54.40
CA ARG A 46 19.72 -3.23 55.28
C ARG A 46 20.23 -1.79 55.32
N ASP A 47 19.74 -0.95 54.41
CA ASP A 47 20.23 0.42 54.26
C ASP A 47 19.48 1.34 55.23
N THR A 48 20.08 2.49 55.55
CA THR A 48 19.49 3.43 56.53
C THR A 48 18.45 4.37 55.89
N THR A 49 18.54 4.55 54.57
CA THR A 49 17.76 5.49 53.76
C THR A 49 17.67 4.98 52.31
N PRO A 50 16.57 5.22 51.58
CA PRO A 50 16.46 4.84 50.17
C PRO A 50 17.21 5.76 49.20
N CYS A 51 17.82 6.85 49.66
CA CYS A 51 18.39 7.92 48.81
C CYS A 51 19.61 7.52 47.95
N SER A 52 20.06 6.26 48.02
CA SER A 52 21.11 5.68 47.15
C SER A 52 20.60 4.52 46.30
N TRP A 53 19.29 4.32 46.22
CA TRP A 53 18.65 3.26 45.43
C TRP A 53 18.43 3.69 43.99
N PHE A 54 18.42 2.71 43.07
CA PHE A 54 18.05 2.93 41.68
C PHE A 54 16.67 3.60 41.59
N GLY A 55 16.55 4.63 40.77
CA GLY A 55 15.31 5.37 40.54
C GLY A 55 14.87 6.31 41.67
N ILE A 56 15.61 6.41 42.78
CA ILE A 56 15.24 7.28 43.92
C ILE A 56 16.09 8.55 43.94
N GLN A 57 15.42 9.72 44.00
CA GLN A 57 16.05 10.98 44.37
C GLN A 57 15.47 11.50 45.68
N CYS A 58 16.31 12.10 46.52
CA CYS A 58 15.91 12.76 47.76
C CYS A 58 16.31 14.23 47.77
N ASP A 59 15.62 15.02 48.60
CA ASP A 59 16.09 16.33 49.01
C ASP A 59 17.40 16.21 49.83
N PRO A 60 18.46 16.97 49.48
CA PRO A 60 19.79 16.82 50.09
C PRO A 60 19.88 17.41 51.52
N THR A 61 18.85 18.08 52.03
CA THR A 61 18.86 18.67 53.38
C THR A 61 18.09 17.84 54.40
N THR A 62 17.06 17.11 53.94
CA THR A 62 16.15 16.32 54.77
C THR A 62 16.30 14.81 54.58
N ASN A 63 16.92 14.37 53.48
CA ASN A 63 16.97 12.96 53.04
C ASN A 63 15.57 12.32 52.86
N SER A 64 14.59 13.14 52.48
CA SER A 64 13.22 12.68 52.13
C SER A 64 13.09 12.55 50.61
N VAL A 65 12.39 11.50 50.16
CA VAL A 65 12.22 11.15 48.74
C VAL A 65 11.38 12.21 48.01
N THR A 66 11.94 12.74 46.93
CA THR A 66 11.35 13.78 46.07
C THR A 66 11.05 13.30 44.66
N SER A 67 11.81 12.33 44.14
CA SER A 67 11.57 11.72 42.84
C SER A 67 11.61 10.19 42.91
N VAL A 68 10.71 9.55 42.17
CA VAL A 68 10.74 8.13 41.85
C VAL A 68 10.64 7.97 40.33
N ASP A 69 11.69 7.45 39.71
CA ASP A 69 11.76 7.17 38.28
C ASP A 69 12.13 5.70 38.06
N LEU A 70 11.17 4.92 37.54
CA LEU A 70 11.33 3.50 37.22
C LEU A 70 11.16 3.23 35.72
N SER A 71 11.47 4.23 34.89
CA SER A 71 11.36 4.16 33.44
C SER A 71 12.15 2.99 32.83
N ASN A 72 11.54 2.21 31.94
CA ASN A 72 12.17 1.09 31.20
C ASN A 72 12.75 -0.02 32.12
N THR A 73 12.04 -0.41 33.18
CA THR A 73 12.53 -1.41 34.16
C THR A 73 11.86 -2.79 34.05
N ASN A 74 10.94 -2.99 33.09
CA ASN A 74 10.14 -4.20 32.90
C ASN A 74 9.34 -4.63 34.15
N ILE A 75 9.08 -3.71 35.09
CA ILE A 75 8.27 -4.00 36.27
C ILE A 75 6.79 -4.22 35.89
N ALA A 76 6.13 -5.17 36.56
CA ALA A 76 4.75 -5.54 36.28
C ALA A 76 3.89 -5.61 37.55
N GLY A 77 2.65 -5.15 37.49
CA GLY A 77 1.70 -5.16 38.60
C GLY A 77 0.76 -3.95 38.61
N PRO A 78 -0.12 -3.81 39.60
CA PRO A 78 -1.01 -2.64 39.70
C PRO A 78 -0.23 -1.36 40.03
N PHE A 79 -0.81 -0.19 39.75
CA PHE A 79 -0.24 1.10 40.14
C PHE A 79 0.03 1.15 41.67
N PRO A 80 1.28 1.39 42.12
CA PRO A 80 1.64 1.29 43.53
C PRO A 80 1.26 2.54 44.34
N SER A 81 -0.03 2.68 44.69
CA SER A 81 -0.57 3.87 45.37
C SER A 81 0.08 4.19 46.73
N LEU A 82 0.82 3.23 47.33
CA LEU A 82 1.64 3.48 48.52
C LEU A 82 2.72 4.56 48.30
N LEU A 83 3.14 4.82 47.05
CA LEU A 83 4.00 5.96 46.70
C LEU A 83 3.41 7.30 47.15
N CYS A 84 2.08 7.45 47.15
CA CYS A 84 1.42 8.67 47.62
C CYS A 84 1.56 8.94 49.13
N ARG A 85 2.19 8.03 49.90
CA ARG A 85 2.59 8.31 51.29
C ARG A 85 3.91 9.06 51.42
N LEU A 86 4.73 9.12 50.37
CA LEU A 86 5.97 9.89 50.32
C LEU A 86 5.61 11.38 50.27
N GLN A 87 5.72 12.07 51.41
CA GLN A 87 5.11 13.40 51.56
C GLN A 87 5.73 14.47 50.66
N ASN A 88 7.01 14.33 50.30
CA ASN A 88 7.74 15.29 49.47
C ASN A 88 7.88 14.87 48.00
N LEU A 89 7.20 13.79 47.58
CA LEU A 89 7.24 13.30 46.20
C LEU A 89 6.64 14.34 45.23
N THR A 90 7.47 14.88 44.34
CA THR A 90 7.07 15.85 43.30
C THR A 90 7.13 15.25 41.89
N PHE A 91 7.92 14.21 41.67
CA PHE A 91 8.06 13.53 40.38
C PHE A 91 7.82 12.03 40.53
N LEU A 92 7.00 11.46 39.64
CA LEU A 92 6.82 10.03 39.47
C LEU A 92 6.78 9.68 37.97
N SER A 93 7.71 8.84 37.51
CA SER A 93 7.57 8.13 36.23
C SER A 93 7.69 6.62 36.43
N VAL A 94 6.84 5.89 35.71
CA VAL A 94 6.94 4.45 35.46
C VAL A 94 6.84 4.15 33.95
N PHE A 95 7.35 5.07 33.11
CA PHE A 95 7.33 4.96 31.65
C PHE A 95 7.85 3.62 31.11
N ASN A 96 7.18 3.08 30.09
CA ASN A 96 7.60 1.88 29.36
C ASN A 96 7.82 0.67 30.28
N ASN A 97 6.72 0.19 30.86
CA ASN A 97 6.66 -0.93 31.80
C ASN A 97 5.36 -1.74 31.61
N TYR A 98 5.09 -2.69 32.50
CA TYR A 98 3.89 -3.53 32.48
C TYR A 98 2.95 -3.23 33.67
N ILE A 99 2.87 -1.96 34.08
CA ILE A 99 1.92 -1.52 35.11
C ILE A 99 0.49 -1.66 34.55
N ASN A 100 -0.40 -2.31 35.30
CA ASN A 100 -1.67 -2.81 34.81
C ASN A 100 -2.85 -2.56 35.75
N ALA A 101 -4.01 -3.15 35.42
CA ALA A 101 -5.30 -2.90 36.06
C ALA A 101 -5.75 -1.43 35.95
N THR A 102 -6.62 -0.97 36.84
CA THR A 102 -7.21 0.38 36.79
C THR A 102 -6.43 1.38 37.65
N LEU A 103 -6.25 2.62 37.17
CA LEU A 103 -5.67 3.69 37.99
C LEU A 103 -6.60 4.02 39.19
N PRO A 104 -6.15 3.87 40.44
CA PRO A 104 -7.03 3.91 41.60
C PRO A 104 -7.38 5.34 42.03
N SER A 105 -8.57 5.53 42.61
CA SER A 105 -9.07 6.86 43.02
C SER A 105 -8.36 7.47 44.23
N ASP A 106 -7.58 6.67 44.97
CA ASP A 106 -6.72 7.15 46.07
C ASP A 106 -5.47 7.90 45.59
N ILE A 107 -5.21 7.97 44.28
CA ILE A 107 -4.10 8.74 43.70
C ILE A 107 -4.11 10.23 44.10
N SER A 108 -5.28 10.80 44.42
CA SER A 108 -5.42 12.14 45.01
C SER A 108 -4.69 12.34 46.35
N THR A 109 -4.21 11.27 46.99
CA THR A 109 -3.33 11.34 48.17
C THR A 109 -1.90 11.78 47.84
N CYS A 110 -1.45 11.71 46.58
CA CYS A 110 -0.15 12.19 46.08
C CYS A 110 -0.05 13.74 46.05
N ARG A 111 -0.42 14.43 47.14
CA ARG A 111 -0.74 15.88 47.16
C ARG A 111 0.34 16.84 46.66
N ASN A 112 1.62 16.46 46.73
CA ASN A 112 2.75 17.31 46.31
C ASN A 112 3.29 16.95 44.91
N LEU A 113 2.68 15.98 44.23
CA LEU A 113 3.09 15.54 42.91
C LEU A 113 2.85 16.66 41.87
N GLN A 114 3.87 16.90 41.05
CA GLN A 114 3.91 17.92 40.00
C GLN A 114 4.06 17.29 38.60
N HIS A 115 4.74 16.14 38.52
CA HIS A 115 4.94 15.38 37.30
C HIS A 115 4.50 13.93 37.54
N LEU A 116 3.56 13.44 36.71
CA LEU A 116 3.08 12.07 36.69
C LEU A 116 3.16 11.53 35.26
N ASP A 117 3.99 10.52 35.07
CA ASP A 117 4.16 9.82 33.79
C ASP A 117 3.91 8.33 33.99
N LEU A 118 2.83 7.84 33.38
CA LEU A 118 2.43 6.44 33.35
C LEU A 118 2.40 5.91 31.90
N SER A 119 3.09 6.57 30.98
CA SER A 119 2.98 6.28 29.55
C SER A 119 3.68 4.96 29.17
N GLN A 120 3.25 4.34 28.06
CA GLN A 120 3.67 3.02 27.59
C GLN A 120 3.51 1.93 28.68
N ASN A 121 2.26 1.64 29.04
CA ASN A 121 1.89 0.69 30.08
C ASN A 121 0.59 -0.06 29.72
N LEU A 122 0.09 -0.90 30.64
CA LEU A 122 -1.09 -1.76 30.47
C LEU A 122 -2.28 -1.30 31.34
N LEU A 123 -2.38 0.00 31.66
CA LEU A 123 -3.46 0.54 32.48
C LEU A 123 -4.80 0.53 31.72
N THR A 124 -5.89 0.31 32.44
CA THR A 124 -7.23 0.02 31.87
C THR A 124 -8.35 0.80 32.54
N GLY A 125 -9.51 0.88 31.88
CA GLY A 125 -10.75 1.43 32.44
C GLY A 125 -10.81 2.97 32.43
N THR A 126 -11.75 3.53 33.18
CA THR A 126 -12.01 4.98 33.20
C THR A 126 -10.99 5.76 34.00
N LEU A 127 -10.62 6.96 33.55
CA LEU A 127 -9.80 7.90 34.33
C LEU A 127 -10.49 8.26 35.66
N PRO A 128 -9.78 8.23 36.81
CA PRO A 128 -10.39 8.60 38.09
C PRO A 128 -10.63 10.11 38.17
N HIS A 129 -11.88 10.50 38.46
CA HIS A 129 -12.30 11.90 38.66
C HIS A 129 -11.51 12.64 39.75
N THR A 130 -10.88 11.88 40.66
CA THR A 130 -10.02 12.40 41.74
C THR A 130 -8.61 12.79 41.27
N LEU A 131 -8.20 12.48 40.04
CA LEU A 131 -6.90 12.91 39.51
C LEU A 131 -6.78 14.45 39.47
N ALA A 132 -7.91 15.13 39.22
CA ALA A 132 -8.02 16.58 39.24
C ALA A 132 -7.99 17.21 40.65
N ASP A 133 -8.03 16.40 41.71
CA ASP A 133 -7.84 16.86 43.09
C ASP A 133 -6.35 16.95 43.49
N LEU A 134 -5.41 16.68 42.57
CA LEU A 134 -3.97 16.90 42.76
C LEU A 134 -3.62 18.40 42.59
N PRO A 135 -3.38 19.16 43.68
CA PRO A 135 -3.34 20.63 43.65
C PRO A 135 -2.02 21.20 43.10
N ASN A 136 -1.07 20.33 42.76
CA ASN A 136 0.28 20.68 42.35
C ASN A 136 0.65 20.14 40.96
N LEU A 137 -0.21 19.33 40.33
CA LEU A 137 0.09 18.65 39.07
C LEU A 137 0.24 19.66 37.92
N ARG A 138 1.39 19.57 37.23
CA ARG A 138 1.75 20.36 36.04
C ARG A 138 1.86 19.50 34.79
N TYR A 139 2.32 18.26 34.94
CA TYR A 139 2.53 17.33 33.83
C TYR A 139 1.81 16.01 34.12
N LEU A 140 1.01 15.57 33.14
CA LEU A 140 0.30 14.30 33.14
C LEU A 140 0.47 13.64 31.77
N ASP A 141 1.18 12.51 31.72
CA ASP A 141 1.26 11.68 30.52
C ASP A 141 0.76 10.25 30.80
N LEU A 142 -0.24 9.84 30.02
CA LEU A 142 -0.89 8.52 30.05
C LEU A 142 -0.85 7.84 28.68
N THR A 143 0.01 8.33 27.76
CA THR A 143 0.13 7.88 26.37
C THR A 143 0.40 6.38 26.27
N GLY A 144 -0.17 5.66 25.30
CA GLY A 144 0.11 4.24 25.08
C GLY A 144 -0.34 3.38 26.26
N ASN A 145 -1.65 3.43 26.54
CA ASN A 145 -2.33 2.63 27.56
C ASN A 145 -3.68 2.15 26.99
N ASN A 146 -4.53 1.56 27.84
CA ASN A 146 -5.84 1.02 27.46
C ASN A 146 -6.97 1.66 28.31
N PHE A 147 -6.82 2.95 28.66
CA PHE A 147 -7.89 3.73 29.31
C PHE A 147 -9.08 3.95 28.38
N SER A 148 -10.31 3.96 28.89
CA SER A 148 -11.55 3.99 28.11
C SER A 148 -12.64 4.87 28.75
N GLY A 149 -13.68 5.24 28.00
CA GLY A 149 -14.76 6.11 28.48
C GLY A 149 -14.56 7.59 28.12
N ASP A 150 -15.29 8.46 28.82
CA ASP A 150 -15.12 9.91 28.75
C ASP A 150 -13.86 10.40 29.50
N ILE A 151 -13.31 11.53 29.05
CA ILE A 151 -12.40 12.36 29.86
C ILE A 151 -13.25 13.06 30.94
N PRO A 152 -12.97 12.90 32.26
CA PRO A 152 -13.87 13.38 33.31
C PRO A 152 -14.03 14.91 33.35
N ASP A 153 -15.27 15.38 33.49
CA ASP A 153 -15.64 16.81 33.65
C ASP A 153 -14.87 17.53 34.77
N THR A 154 -14.63 16.80 35.86
CA THR A 154 -13.79 17.19 36.98
C THR A 154 -12.38 17.63 36.61
N PHE A 155 -11.84 17.29 35.43
CA PHE A 155 -10.53 17.77 34.95
C PHE A 155 -10.53 19.30 34.73
N ALA A 156 -11.69 19.94 34.53
CA ALA A 156 -11.81 21.40 34.56
C ALA A 156 -11.37 22.06 35.88
N ARG A 157 -11.12 21.28 36.94
CA ARG A 157 -10.64 21.74 38.26
C ARG A 157 -9.11 21.83 38.35
N PHE A 158 -8.35 21.33 37.37
CA PHE A 158 -6.88 21.40 37.39
C PHE A 158 -6.38 22.84 37.44
N GLN A 159 -5.67 23.21 38.51
CA GLN A 159 -5.26 24.61 38.77
C GLN A 159 -3.89 25.01 38.21
N LYS A 160 -3.06 24.02 37.83
CA LYS A 160 -1.65 24.21 37.45
C LYS A 160 -1.20 23.33 36.29
N LEU A 161 -2.11 22.61 35.64
CA LEU A 161 -1.74 21.63 34.61
C LEU A 161 -1.27 22.37 33.34
N GLU A 162 -0.03 22.12 32.95
CA GLU A 162 0.66 22.69 31.80
C GLU A 162 0.74 21.69 30.64
N VAL A 163 0.81 20.39 30.92
CA VAL A 163 0.86 19.32 29.92
C VAL A 163 -0.15 18.23 30.25
N ILE A 164 -0.97 17.86 29.27
CA ILE A 164 -1.76 16.64 29.28
C ILE A 164 -1.60 15.87 27.96
N SER A 165 -1.16 14.61 28.05
CA SER A 165 -1.10 13.68 26.92
C SER A 165 -1.87 12.39 27.22
N LEU A 166 -2.81 12.06 26.36
CA LEU A 166 -3.72 10.90 26.46
C LEU A 166 -3.64 9.98 25.23
N VAL A 167 -2.58 10.12 24.43
CA VAL A 167 -2.44 9.51 23.09
C VAL A 167 -2.48 7.99 23.11
N TYR A 168 -2.96 7.34 22.05
CA TYR A 168 -3.02 5.87 21.95
C TYR A 168 -3.67 5.24 23.19
N ASN A 169 -4.96 5.50 23.36
CA ASN A 169 -5.85 4.92 24.36
C ASN A 169 -7.18 4.53 23.69
N LEU A 170 -8.19 4.17 24.49
CA LEU A 170 -9.53 3.78 24.04
C LEU A 170 -10.62 4.79 24.48
N PHE A 171 -10.30 6.09 24.57
CA PHE A 171 -11.30 7.11 24.88
C PHE A 171 -12.35 7.21 23.76
N ASP A 172 -13.61 6.91 24.09
CA ASP A 172 -14.73 6.72 23.16
C ASP A 172 -15.83 7.78 23.30
N GLY A 173 -15.71 8.68 24.28
CA GLY A 173 -16.53 9.90 24.40
C GLY A 173 -16.29 10.93 23.28
N ILE A 174 -16.80 12.15 23.45
CA ILE A 174 -16.43 13.29 22.58
C ILE A 174 -15.29 14.09 23.21
N ILE A 175 -14.49 14.81 22.40
CA ILE A 175 -13.52 15.79 22.93
C ILE A 175 -14.29 16.88 23.70
N PRO A 176 -14.08 17.05 25.01
CA PRO A 176 -15.00 17.84 25.81
C PRO A 176 -14.65 19.35 25.83
N PRO A 177 -15.65 20.24 25.64
CA PRO A 177 -15.44 21.70 25.68
C PRO A 177 -14.81 22.24 26.97
N PHE A 178 -15.01 21.57 28.11
CA PHE A 178 -14.48 22.05 29.40
C PHE A 178 -12.95 22.10 29.47
N LEU A 179 -12.23 21.40 28.58
CA LEU A 179 -10.77 21.49 28.50
C LEU A 179 -10.30 22.93 28.24
N GLY A 180 -11.10 23.73 27.51
CA GLY A 180 -10.87 25.15 27.29
C GLY A 180 -10.84 26.03 28.56
N ASN A 181 -11.25 25.49 29.72
CA ASN A 181 -11.17 26.18 31.01
C ASN A 181 -9.79 26.03 31.68
N ILE A 182 -8.98 25.03 31.29
CA ILE A 182 -7.68 24.74 31.91
C ILE A 182 -6.60 25.66 31.33
N SER A 183 -6.77 26.97 31.56
CA SER A 183 -5.98 28.05 30.93
C SER A 183 -4.48 28.07 31.24
N THR A 184 -4.00 27.17 32.10
CA THR A 184 -2.57 26.90 32.33
C THR A 184 -1.94 25.98 31.28
N LEU A 185 -2.73 25.27 30.46
CA LEU A 185 -2.21 24.33 29.47
C LEU A 185 -1.31 25.01 28.42
N LYS A 186 -0.19 24.35 28.15
CA LYS A 186 0.76 24.56 27.06
C LYS A 186 0.72 23.43 26.05
N VAL A 187 0.50 22.18 26.49
CA VAL A 187 0.40 21.01 25.62
C VAL A 187 -0.92 20.31 25.89
N LEU A 188 -1.74 20.19 24.84
CA LEU A 188 -2.95 19.36 24.82
C LEU A 188 -2.82 18.34 23.69
N ASN A 189 -2.62 17.09 24.05
CA ASN A 189 -2.36 16.00 23.11
C ASN A 189 -3.35 14.84 23.35
N LEU A 190 -4.29 14.66 22.42
CA LEU A 190 -5.38 13.68 22.51
C LEU A 190 -5.36 12.64 21.39
N SER A 191 -4.37 12.74 20.48
CA SER A 191 -4.30 11.99 19.22
C SER A 191 -4.45 10.46 19.35
N TYR A 192 -4.91 9.82 18.27
CA TYR A 192 -5.05 8.37 18.14
C TYR A 192 -5.94 7.76 19.24
N ASN A 193 -7.16 8.27 19.36
CA ASN A 193 -8.19 7.77 20.27
C ASN A 193 -9.52 7.55 19.52
N PRO A 194 -10.28 6.48 19.83
CA PRO A 194 -11.51 6.09 19.14
C PRO A 194 -12.72 6.96 19.54
N PHE A 195 -12.54 8.27 19.71
CA PHE A 195 -13.58 9.19 20.15
C PHE A 195 -14.84 9.09 19.28
N ALA A 196 -16.02 9.26 19.90
CA ALA A 196 -17.26 9.46 19.18
C ALA A 196 -17.18 10.70 18.28
N THR A 197 -17.72 10.58 17.07
CA THR A 197 -17.67 11.62 16.03
C THR A 197 -18.18 12.96 16.53
N GLY A 198 -17.28 13.95 16.63
CA GLY A 198 -17.55 15.26 17.23
C GLY A 198 -16.85 16.41 16.49
N ARG A 199 -17.18 17.65 16.84
CA ARG A 199 -16.48 18.84 16.33
C ARG A 199 -15.33 19.22 17.26
N ILE A 200 -14.31 19.90 16.74
CA ILE A 200 -13.32 20.59 17.58
C ILE A 200 -14.08 21.63 18.45
N PRO A 201 -14.00 21.58 19.79
CA PRO A 201 -14.70 22.54 20.63
C PRO A 201 -14.11 23.95 20.46
N PRO A 202 -14.90 24.98 20.08
CA PRO A 202 -14.41 26.35 19.96
C PRO A 202 -13.81 26.90 21.26
N GLU A 203 -14.19 26.35 22.41
CA GLU A 203 -13.67 26.64 23.74
C GLU A 203 -12.17 26.37 23.88
N LEU A 204 -11.59 25.46 23.07
CA LEU A 204 -10.13 25.25 23.06
C LEU A 204 -9.37 26.52 22.67
N GLY A 205 -9.98 27.41 21.90
CA GLY A 205 -9.47 28.75 21.59
C GLY A 205 -9.37 29.72 22.78
N ASN A 206 -9.77 29.30 23.99
CA ASN A 206 -9.54 30.06 25.23
C ASN A 206 -8.19 29.72 25.90
N LEU A 207 -7.49 28.67 25.44
CA LEU A 207 -6.20 28.22 25.98
C LEU A 207 -5.05 29.12 25.51
N THR A 208 -5.04 30.40 25.87
CA THR A 208 -4.07 31.39 25.38
C THR A 208 -2.61 31.17 25.80
N ASN A 209 -2.33 30.14 26.61
CA ASN A 209 -1.00 29.64 26.92
C ASN A 209 -0.55 28.44 26.06
N LEU A 210 -1.43 27.91 25.18
CA LEU A 210 -1.17 26.69 24.42
C LEU A 210 -0.07 26.90 23.37
N GLU A 211 0.92 26.02 23.42
CA GLU A 211 2.11 25.93 22.58
C GLU A 211 1.96 24.75 21.60
N ILE A 212 1.35 23.62 22.02
CA ILE A 212 1.10 22.43 21.18
C ILE A 212 -0.37 21.99 21.29
N LEU A 213 -1.03 21.77 20.15
CA LEU A 213 -2.37 21.20 20.04
C LEU A 213 -2.37 20.05 19.03
N TRP A 214 -2.44 18.81 19.52
CA TRP A 214 -2.48 17.59 18.69
C TRP A 214 -3.79 16.82 18.90
N LEU A 215 -4.59 16.75 17.84
CA LEU A 215 -5.88 16.06 17.77
C LEU A 215 -5.94 15.10 16.54
N THR A 216 -4.80 14.54 16.17
CA THR A 216 -4.63 13.59 15.06
C THR A 216 -5.49 12.36 15.24
N ALA A 217 -6.17 11.87 14.20
CA ALA A 217 -6.94 10.61 14.27
C ALA A 217 -7.93 10.55 15.46
N CYS A 218 -8.68 11.63 15.67
CA CYS A 218 -9.66 11.81 16.76
C CYS A 218 -11.12 11.77 16.26
N ASN A 219 -11.38 11.24 15.06
CA ASN A 219 -12.71 11.12 14.47
C ASN A 219 -13.47 12.47 14.36
N LEU A 220 -12.74 13.57 14.19
CA LEU A 220 -13.29 14.93 14.18
C LEU A 220 -14.01 15.26 12.87
N ILE A 221 -15.10 16.01 12.95
CA ILE A 221 -15.92 16.48 11.82
C ILE A 221 -16.17 17.99 11.89
N GLY A 222 -16.59 18.56 10.76
CA GLY A 222 -16.97 19.97 10.66
C GLY A 222 -15.77 20.87 10.37
N GLU A 223 -15.97 22.16 10.56
CA GLU A 223 -14.99 23.20 10.21
C GLU A 223 -13.99 23.43 11.35
N ILE A 224 -12.77 23.84 10.99
CA ILE A 224 -11.75 24.27 11.96
C ILE A 224 -12.23 25.59 12.60
N PRO A 225 -12.37 25.70 13.95
CA PRO A 225 -12.94 26.89 14.56
C PRO A 225 -12.03 28.12 14.46
N ASP A 226 -12.59 29.27 14.03
CA ASP A 226 -11.92 30.59 14.04
C ASP A 226 -11.34 30.96 15.42
N SER A 227 -11.88 30.42 16.52
CA SER A 227 -11.37 30.68 17.87
C SER A 227 -9.96 30.16 18.10
N LEU A 228 -9.47 29.18 17.32
CA LEU A 228 -8.08 28.72 17.41
C LEU A 228 -7.07 29.81 17.04
N SER A 229 -7.45 30.82 16.24
CA SER A 229 -6.62 32.00 15.94
C SER A 229 -6.20 32.82 17.16
N ARG A 230 -6.83 32.61 18.32
CA ARG A 230 -6.50 33.25 19.60
C ARG A 230 -5.26 32.65 20.29
N LEU A 231 -4.82 31.47 19.86
CA LEU A 231 -3.73 30.71 20.47
C LEU A 231 -2.36 31.28 20.07
N LYS A 232 -2.06 32.52 20.47
CA LYS A 232 -0.89 33.30 19.99
C LYS A 232 0.49 32.75 20.39
N LYS A 233 0.55 31.66 21.17
CA LYS A 233 1.78 30.92 21.49
C LYS A 233 1.91 29.60 20.76
N LEU A 234 0.90 29.19 19.98
CA LEU A 234 0.86 27.88 19.33
C LEU A 234 2.01 27.79 18.32
N THR A 235 2.92 26.85 18.56
CA THR A 235 4.04 26.51 17.68
C THR A 235 3.74 25.26 16.85
N ASP A 236 2.88 24.37 17.33
CA ASP A 236 2.56 23.10 16.66
C ASP A 236 1.04 22.83 16.70
N LEU A 237 0.45 22.60 15.52
CA LEU A 237 -0.96 22.29 15.32
C LEU A 237 -1.11 21.06 14.42
N ASP A 238 -1.58 19.95 14.99
CA ASP A 238 -1.89 18.73 14.25
C ASP A 238 -3.38 18.39 14.39
N LEU A 239 -4.07 18.35 13.24
CA LEU A 239 -5.46 17.94 13.07
C LEU A 239 -5.60 16.84 11.99
N ALA A 240 -4.51 16.15 11.65
CA ALA A 240 -4.46 15.20 10.54
C ALA A 240 -5.25 13.90 10.80
N PHE A 241 -5.52 13.10 9.76
CA PHE A 241 -6.31 11.87 9.84
C PHE A 241 -7.73 12.05 10.44
N ASN A 242 -8.42 13.13 10.08
CA ASN A 242 -9.78 13.41 10.56
C ASN A 242 -10.77 13.55 9.37
N ASN A 243 -12.03 13.86 9.67
CA ASN A 243 -13.10 14.11 8.71
C ASN A 243 -13.49 15.60 8.68
N LEU A 244 -12.52 16.51 8.84
CA LEU A 244 -12.75 17.95 8.82
C LEU A 244 -13.11 18.44 7.42
N VAL A 245 -13.96 19.47 7.34
CA VAL A 245 -14.55 19.99 6.10
C VAL A 245 -14.56 21.53 6.08
N GLY A 246 -14.97 22.12 4.97
CA GLY A 246 -14.97 23.58 4.77
C GLY A 246 -13.58 24.10 4.43
N SER A 247 -13.36 25.40 4.58
CA SER A 247 -12.08 26.06 4.27
C SER A 247 -11.14 26.11 5.45
N ILE A 248 -9.82 26.11 5.18
CA ILE A 248 -8.81 26.52 6.17
C ILE A 248 -9.09 27.98 6.56
N PRO A 249 -9.41 28.31 7.83
CA PRO A 249 -9.82 29.66 8.21
C PRO A 249 -8.67 30.66 8.02
N SER A 250 -8.96 31.79 7.36
CA SER A 250 -7.96 32.85 7.16
C SER A 250 -7.49 33.51 8.46
N SER A 251 -8.26 33.36 9.54
CA SER A 251 -7.87 33.74 10.90
C SER A 251 -6.65 32.97 11.43
N LEU A 252 -6.35 31.76 10.91
CA LEU A 252 -5.13 31.03 11.26
C LEU A 252 -3.85 31.73 10.79
N THR A 253 -3.93 32.62 9.78
CA THR A 253 -2.78 33.45 9.36
C THR A 253 -2.32 34.45 10.42
N GLU A 254 -3.07 34.61 11.51
CA GLU A 254 -2.72 35.43 12.66
C GLU A 254 -1.95 34.66 13.76
N LEU A 255 -1.61 33.39 13.55
CA LEU A 255 -0.81 32.56 14.48
C LEU A 255 0.69 32.77 14.26
N THR A 256 1.19 33.99 14.52
CA THR A 256 2.54 34.41 14.10
C THR A 256 3.71 33.58 14.64
N SER A 257 3.53 32.81 15.71
CA SER A 257 4.54 31.91 16.30
C SER A 257 4.39 30.45 15.89
N ILE A 258 3.50 30.13 14.95
CA ILE A 258 3.31 28.77 14.44
C ILE A 258 4.53 28.32 13.64
N VAL A 259 5.03 27.13 13.95
CA VAL A 259 6.22 26.52 13.33
C VAL A 259 5.82 25.33 12.44
N GLN A 260 4.77 24.60 12.83
CA GLN A 260 4.28 23.41 12.15
C GLN A 260 2.75 23.40 12.08
N ILE A 261 2.22 23.05 10.91
CA ILE A 261 0.78 22.90 10.64
C ILE A 261 0.55 21.60 9.88
N GLU A 262 -0.06 20.61 10.54
CA GLU A 262 -0.39 19.29 10.00
C GLU A 262 -1.93 19.16 9.86
N LEU A 263 -2.43 19.21 8.63
CA LEU A 263 -3.86 19.14 8.29
C LEU A 263 -4.19 17.96 7.34
N TYR A 264 -3.20 17.12 7.05
CA TYR A 264 -3.29 16.13 5.99
C TYR A 264 -4.30 15.00 6.26
N ASN A 265 -4.77 14.37 5.18
CA ASN A 265 -5.81 13.33 5.22
C ASN A 265 -7.08 13.80 5.95
N ASN A 266 -7.77 14.74 5.31
CA ASN A 266 -9.02 15.37 5.74
C ASN A 266 -9.92 15.61 4.50
N SER A 267 -11.02 16.35 4.65
CA SER A 267 -11.90 16.77 3.54
C SER A 267 -12.02 18.31 3.44
N LEU A 268 -10.92 19.02 3.72
CA LEU A 268 -10.83 20.48 3.58
C LEU A 268 -10.91 20.89 2.10
N THR A 269 -11.45 22.07 1.86
CA THR A 269 -11.86 22.59 0.54
C THR A 269 -11.51 24.08 0.39
N GLY A 270 -11.62 24.62 -0.83
CA GLY A 270 -11.26 26.01 -1.09
C GLY A 270 -9.75 26.21 -1.18
N GLU A 271 -9.29 27.45 -1.10
CA GLU A 271 -7.89 27.80 -1.34
C GLU A 271 -7.06 27.87 -0.04
N LEU A 272 -5.73 27.84 -0.17
CA LEU A 272 -4.85 28.24 0.95
C LEU A 272 -5.12 29.71 1.30
N PRO A 273 -5.26 30.07 2.59
CA PRO A 273 -5.79 31.36 2.97
C PRO A 273 -4.84 32.53 2.62
N PRO A 274 -5.38 33.72 2.29
CA PRO A 274 -4.55 34.91 2.07
C PRO A 274 -4.00 35.46 3.40
N GLY A 275 -2.74 35.87 3.38
CA GLY A 275 -1.97 36.35 4.53
C GLY A 275 -0.99 35.32 5.09
N MET A 276 -0.74 34.19 4.43
CA MET A 276 0.20 33.17 4.91
C MET A 276 1.61 33.73 5.14
N GLY A 277 2.03 34.75 4.38
CA GLY A 277 3.32 35.42 4.57
C GLY A 277 3.52 36.13 5.92
N LYS A 278 2.48 36.20 6.78
CA LYS A 278 2.59 36.65 8.19
C LYS A 278 3.22 35.60 9.11
N LEU A 279 3.20 34.33 8.74
CA LEU A 279 3.63 33.21 9.57
C LEU A 279 5.16 33.06 9.49
N THR A 280 5.90 34.07 9.96
CA THR A 280 7.36 34.17 9.77
C THR A 280 8.16 33.03 10.38
N ASP A 281 7.60 32.38 11.41
CA ASP A 281 8.23 31.30 12.15
C ASP A 281 7.87 29.91 11.56
N LEU A 282 6.98 29.86 10.54
CA LEU A 282 6.50 28.63 9.92
C LEU A 282 7.62 27.94 9.14
N LYS A 283 7.82 26.66 9.46
CA LYS A 283 8.81 25.78 8.86
C LYS A 283 8.19 24.61 8.11
N ARG A 284 7.08 24.05 8.58
CA ARG A 284 6.45 22.86 7.99
C ARG A 284 4.95 23.06 7.83
N LEU A 285 4.47 22.71 6.65
CA LEU A 285 3.05 22.72 6.30
C LEU A 285 2.75 21.46 5.50
N ASP A 286 1.94 20.57 6.07
CA ASP A 286 1.31 19.48 5.33
C ASP A 286 -0.21 19.69 5.29
N ALA A 287 -0.74 19.96 4.09
CA ALA A 287 -2.18 20.04 3.82
C ALA A 287 -2.63 19.01 2.78
N SER A 288 -1.87 17.90 2.66
CA SER A 288 -2.04 16.88 1.63
C SER A 288 -3.27 16.00 1.84
N MET A 289 -3.65 15.20 0.85
CA MET A 289 -4.82 14.30 0.90
C MET A 289 -6.09 15.03 1.37
N ASN A 290 -6.46 16.07 0.62
CA ASN A 290 -7.59 16.95 0.88
C ASN A 290 -8.29 17.30 -0.45
N GLN A 291 -9.15 18.32 -0.47
CA GLN A 291 -9.86 18.80 -1.66
C GLN A 291 -9.59 20.30 -1.92
N LEU A 292 -8.39 20.77 -1.57
CA LEU A 292 -7.97 22.17 -1.73
C LEU A 292 -7.75 22.52 -3.21
N THR A 293 -8.01 23.78 -3.54
CA THR A 293 -8.06 24.35 -4.90
C THR A 293 -7.25 25.65 -4.98
N GLY A 294 -7.29 26.33 -6.13
CA GLY A 294 -6.60 27.61 -6.34
C GLY A 294 -5.12 27.40 -6.66
N SER A 295 -4.31 28.44 -6.50
CA SER A 295 -2.85 28.38 -6.70
C SER A 295 -2.08 28.45 -5.39
N ILE A 296 -0.91 27.82 -5.33
CA ILE A 296 0.01 27.94 -4.19
C ILE A 296 0.40 29.42 -3.99
N PRO A 297 0.20 30.03 -2.81
CA PRO A 297 0.51 31.45 -2.60
C PRO A 297 2.02 31.73 -2.66
N ASP A 298 2.42 32.69 -3.49
CA ASP A 298 3.81 33.16 -3.58
C ASP A 298 4.29 33.85 -2.28
N GLU A 299 3.38 34.29 -1.41
CA GLU A 299 3.71 34.76 -0.04
C GLU A 299 4.08 33.63 0.93
N LEU A 300 3.50 32.43 0.78
CA LEU A 300 3.87 31.23 1.54
C LEU A 300 5.27 30.76 1.10
N CYS A 301 5.53 30.77 -0.21
CA CYS A 301 6.82 30.39 -0.78
C CYS A 301 7.97 31.37 -0.46
N ARG A 302 7.71 32.52 0.19
CA ARG A 302 8.76 33.43 0.70
C ARG A 302 9.21 33.11 2.13
N LEU A 303 8.50 32.22 2.83
CA LEU A 303 8.85 31.84 4.20
C LEU A 303 10.08 30.92 4.21
N PRO A 304 10.86 30.85 5.31
CA PRO A 304 12.09 30.07 5.39
C PRO A 304 11.83 28.57 5.63
N LEU A 305 10.92 28.00 4.81
CA LEU A 305 10.37 26.66 4.96
C LEU A 305 11.45 25.55 4.98
N GLU A 306 11.16 24.52 5.76
CA GLU A 306 11.90 23.25 5.84
C GLU A 306 11.20 22.15 5.03
N SER A 307 9.86 22.07 5.11
CA SER A 307 9.03 21.11 4.38
C SER A 307 7.75 21.76 3.87
N LEU A 308 7.34 21.43 2.64
CA LEU A 308 6.06 21.83 2.05
C LEU A 308 5.40 20.65 1.34
N ASN A 309 4.34 20.14 1.94
CA ASN A 309 3.57 19.01 1.45
C ASN A 309 2.13 19.44 1.12
N LEU A 310 1.74 19.29 -0.14
CA LEU A 310 0.43 19.68 -0.68
C LEU A 310 -0.13 18.59 -1.61
N TYR A 311 0.36 17.35 -1.53
CA TYR A 311 0.04 16.27 -2.46
C TYR A 311 -1.41 15.80 -2.34
N GLU A 312 -1.95 15.15 -3.38
CA GLU A 312 -3.33 14.65 -3.43
C GLU A 312 -4.37 15.73 -3.06
N ASN A 313 -4.37 16.80 -3.86
CA ASN A 313 -5.30 17.94 -3.82
C ASN A 313 -5.71 18.31 -5.26
N ARG A 314 -6.24 19.52 -5.47
CA ARG A 314 -6.58 20.10 -6.79
C ARG A 314 -5.95 21.48 -6.97
N PHE A 315 -4.70 21.66 -6.52
CA PHE A 315 -3.95 22.88 -6.74
C PHE A 315 -3.61 23.06 -8.23
N THR A 316 -3.68 24.31 -8.69
CA THR A 316 -3.55 24.74 -10.09
C THR A 316 -2.52 25.88 -10.20
N GLY A 317 -2.28 26.38 -11.41
CA GLY A 317 -1.27 27.42 -11.65
C GLY A 317 0.14 26.85 -11.58
N SER A 318 1.13 27.67 -11.23
CA SER A 318 2.56 27.28 -11.20
C SER A 318 3.14 27.33 -9.79
N LEU A 319 4.15 26.49 -9.52
CA LEU A 319 4.97 26.58 -8.31
C LEU A 319 5.67 27.96 -8.25
N PRO A 320 5.42 28.81 -7.22
CA PRO A 320 5.99 30.15 -7.17
C PRO A 320 7.52 30.14 -7.06
N PRO A 321 8.26 30.95 -7.86
CA PRO A 321 9.72 30.92 -7.88
C PRO A 321 10.42 31.11 -6.53
N SER A 322 9.82 31.89 -5.62
CA SER A 322 10.38 32.19 -4.29
C SER A 322 10.68 30.95 -3.44
N ILE A 323 10.05 29.79 -3.72
CA ILE A 323 10.33 28.53 -3.00
C ILE A 323 11.79 28.08 -3.14
N ALA A 324 12.47 28.48 -4.22
CA ALA A 324 13.89 28.22 -4.42
C ALA A 324 14.81 29.10 -3.55
N ASP A 325 14.28 30.14 -2.91
CA ASP A 325 15.02 31.02 -2.00
C ASP A 325 14.87 30.61 -0.52
N SER A 326 14.02 29.62 -0.21
CA SER A 326 13.83 29.04 1.14
C SER A 326 15.09 28.26 1.56
N PRO A 327 15.90 28.73 2.53
CA PRO A 327 17.27 28.22 2.74
C PRO A 327 17.32 26.84 3.43
N ASN A 328 16.25 26.44 4.12
CA ASN A 328 16.20 25.20 4.90
C ASN A 328 15.42 24.06 4.22
N LEU A 329 14.90 24.29 3.01
CA LEU A 329 13.94 23.40 2.35
C LEU A 329 14.59 22.05 2.00
N TYR A 330 14.26 21.02 2.77
CA TYR A 330 14.70 19.63 2.56
C TYR A 330 13.62 18.77 1.88
N GLU A 331 12.34 19.16 1.95
CA GLU A 331 11.22 18.37 1.44
C GLU A 331 10.20 19.20 0.68
N LEU A 332 9.82 18.73 -0.52
CA LEU A 332 8.79 19.34 -1.35
C LEU A 332 7.95 18.26 -2.04
N ARG A 333 6.72 18.02 -1.56
CA ARG A 333 5.81 17.01 -2.11
C ARG A 333 4.50 17.62 -2.60
N LEU A 334 4.38 17.75 -3.92
CA LEU A 334 3.26 18.40 -4.61
C LEU A 334 2.50 17.43 -5.54
N PHE A 335 2.80 16.13 -5.46
CA PHE A 335 2.31 15.13 -6.41
C PHE A 335 0.78 15.00 -6.41
N ARG A 336 0.20 14.59 -7.55
CA ARG A 336 -1.26 14.45 -7.75
C ARG A 336 -2.00 15.76 -7.46
N ASN A 337 -1.71 16.74 -8.29
CA ASN A 337 -2.41 18.01 -8.39
C ASN A 337 -2.59 18.38 -9.88
N GLU A 338 -3.09 19.58 -10.15
CA GLU A 338 -3.28 20.14 -11.50
C GLU A 338 -2.25 21.27 -11.77
N LEU A 339 -1.05 21.17 -11.18
CA LEU A 339 0.02 22.18 -11.30
C LEU A 339 0.65 22.18 -12.71
N THR A 340 1.14 23.35 -13.12
CA THR A 340 1.57 23.68 -14.49
C THR A 340 2.82 24.56 -14.49
N GLY A 341 3.33 24.89 -15.68
CA GLY A 341 4.52 25.75 -15.84
C GLY A 341 5.82 24.99 -15.69
N GLU A 342 6.91 25.69 -15.39
CA GLU A 342 8.23 25.08 -15.14
C GLU A 342 8.53 25.00 -13.63
N LEU A 343 9.45 24.13 -13.23
CA LEU A 343 10.06 24.20 -11.90
C LEU A 343 11.06 25.38 -11.85
N PRO A 344 11.21 26.07 -10.70
CA PRO A 344 12.17 27.15 -10.56
C PRO A 344 13.61 26.67 -10.82
N GLN A 345 14.34 27.33 -11.73
CA GLN A 345 15.66 26.88 -12.19
C GLN A 345 16.78 26.97 -11.11
N ASN A 346 16.50 27.58 -9.96
CA ASN A 346 17.35 27.63 -8.77
C ASN A 346 16.93 26.63 -7.66
N LEU A 347 15.92 25.78 -7.87
CA LEU A 347 15.43 24.86 -6.85
C LEU A 347 16.54 23.86 -6.45
N GLY A 348 16.84 23.75 -5.15
CA GLY A 348 17.96 22.96 -4.61
C GLY A 348 19.31 23.69 -4.54
N LYS A 349 19.40 24.92 -5.08
CA LYS A 349 20.61 25.76 -5.00
C LYS A 349 20.87 26.30 -3.60
N ASN A 350 19.85 26.91 -3.01
CA ASN A 350 19.94 27.60 -1.73
C ASN A 350 19.65 26.68 -0.53
N SER A 351 19.26 25.41 -0.77
CA SER A 351 18.79 24.49 0.27
C SER A 351 19.34 23.06 0.11
N ALA A 352 19.43 22.36 1.23
CA ALA A 352 19.77 20.93 1.29
C ALA A 352 18.55 20.06 0.95
N LEU A 353 18.03 20.19 -0.28
CA LEU A 353 16.87 19.44 -0.76
C LEU A 353 17.16 17.93 -0.78
N ARG A 354 16.37 17.14 -0.04
CA ARG A 354 16.47 15.67 0.08
C ARG A 354 15.39 14.93 -0.68
N TRP A 355 14.14 15.39 -0.59
CA TRP A 355 12.99 14.69 -1.18
C TRP A 355 12.15 15.64 -2.04
N LEU A 356 12.07 15.34 -3.34
CA LEU A 356 11.23 16.06 -4.30
C LEU A 356 10.27 15.10 -4.99
N ASP A 357 8.97 15.22 -4.72
CA ASP A 357 7.92 14.53 -5.50
C ASP A 357 6.90 15.52 -6.08
N VAL A 358 6.96 15.69 -7.41
CA VAL A 358 6.03 16.49 -8.22
C VAL A 358 5.27 15.64 -9.24
N SER A 359 5.26 14.32 -9.06
CA SER A 359 4.63 13.34 -9.96
C SER A 359 3.13 13.60 -10.17
N ASN A 360 2.57 13.09 -11.28
CA ASN A 360 1.14 13.21 -11.59
C ASN A 360 0.65 14.67 -11.53
N ASN A 361 1.29 15.54 -12.31
CA ASN A 361 0.93 16.95 -12.51
C ASN A 361 1.02 17.25 -14.03
N ASN A 362 0.97 18.52 -14.40
CA ASN A 362 1.18 19.01 -15.76
C ASN A 362 2.37 19.99 -15.84
N PHE A 363 3.42 19.77 -15.05
CA PHE A 363 4.67 20.52 -15.15
C PHE A 363 5.38 20.28 -16.49
N SER A 364 6.21 21.24 -16.88
CA SER A 364 6.87 21.33 -18.18
C SER A 364 8.26 22.00 -18.03
N GLY A 365 8.88 22.40 -19.15
CA GLY A 365 10.23 22.96 -19.15
C GLY A 365 11.31 21.91 -18.97
N GLN A 366 12.45 22.30 -18.40
CA GLN A 366 13.59 21.42 -18.10
C GLN A 366 13.65 21.06 -16.62
N ILE A 367 14.25 19.92 -16.30
CA ILE A 367 14.63 19.56 -14.92
C ILE A 367 15.70 20.56 -14.44
N PRO A 368 15.52 21.28 -13.32
CA PRO A 368 16.52 22.24 -12.85
C PRO A 368 17.88 21.58 -12.57
N ALA A 369 18.96 22.20 -13.08
CA ALA A 369 20.31 21.67 -12.89
C ALA A 369 20.82 21.80 -11.44
N SER A 370 20.18 22.63 -10.62
CA SER A 370 20.57 22.95 -9.24
C SER A 370 19.96 22.04 -8.17
N LEU A 371 19.10 21.07 -8.54
CA LEU A 371 18.36 20.21 -7.60
C LEU A 371 19.21 19.47 -6.55
N CYS A 372 20.49 19.25 -6.85
CA CYS A 372 21.46 18.60 -5.96
C CYS A 372 22.78 19.39 -5.86
N GLU A 373 22.72 20.72 -6.00
CA GLU A 373 23.91 21.60 -5.86
C GLU A 373 24.53 21.49 -4.45
N ASN A 374 23.71 21.15 -3.44
CA ASN A 374 24.13 20.89 -2.06
C ASN A 374 24.46 19.40 -1.76
N GLY A 375 24.31 18.48 -2.73
CA GLY A 375 24.75 17.07 -2.60
C GLY A 375 23.93 16.15 -1.69
N GLU A 376 22.74 16.59 -1.24
CA GLU A 376 21.89 15.89 -0.25
C GLU A 376 20.64 15.20 -0.84
N LEU A 377 20.36 15.34 -2.14
CA LEU A 377 19.12 14.85 -2.76
C LEU A 377 19.07 13.31 -2.80
N GLU A 378 18.13 12.71 -2.08
CA GLU A 378 17.92 11.26 -1.96
C GLU A 378 16.90 10.76 -2.99
N GLU A 379 15.79 11.49 -3.17
CA GLU A 379 14.69 11.09 -4.07
C GLU A 379 14.30 12.20 -5.05
N ILE A 380 14.24 11.85 -6.34
CA ILE A 380 13.72 12.71 -7.43
C ILE A 380 12.59 12.00 -8.17
N LEU A 381 11.35 12.41 -7.87
CA LEU A 381 10.12 11.80 -8.35
C LEU A 381 9.31 12.82 -9.18
N MET A 382 9.22 12.56 -10.48
CA MET A 382 8.64 13.47 -11.48
C MET A 382 7.72 12.75 -12.48
N ILE A 383 7.37 11.49 -12.21
CA ILE A 383 6.65 10.60 -13.13
C ILE A 383 5.26 11.14 -13.50
N TYR A 384 4.84 10.99 -14.75
CA TYR A 384 3.59 11.56 -15.31
C TYR A 384 3.55 13.10 -15.21
N ASN A 385 4.34 13.73 -16.07
CA ASN A 385 4.37 15.18 -16.31
C ASN A 385 4.65 15.45 -17.81
N SER A 386 5.01 16.69 -18.17
CA SER A 386 5.50 17.07 -19.50
C SER A 386 6.91 17.68 -19.47
N PHE A 387 7.77 17.26 -18.52
CA PHE A 387 9.18 17.66 -18.49
C PHE A 387 9.91 17.25 -19.77
N SER A 388 10.86 18.08 -20.20
CA SER A 388 11.46 18.04 -21.54
C SER A 388 12.94 18.44 -21.53
N GLY A 389 13.62 18.30 -22.68
CA GLY A 389 15.06 18.50 -22.76
C GLY A 389 15.84 17.28 -22.27
N GLN A 390 17.04 17.49 -21.74
CA GLN A 390 17.96 16.45 -21.27
C GLN A 390 17.90 16.29 -19.74
N ILE A 391 18.38 15.15 -19.24
CA ILE A 391 18.71 14.99 -17.81
C ILE A 391 20.00 15.81 -17.53
N PRO A 392 20.02 16.73 -16.55
CA PRO A 392 21.21 17.56 -16.29
C PRO A 392 22.43 16.75 -15.86
N GLU A 393 23.60 17.04 -16.45
CA GLU A 393 24.90 16.43 -16.10
C GLU A 393 25.31 16.70 -14.63
N SER A 394 24.78 17.74 -13.99
CA SER A 394 24.99 17.96 -12.55
C SER A 394 24.46 16.80 -11.70
N LEU A 395 23.39 16.12 -12.13
CA LEU A 395 22.85 14.96 -11.41
C LEU A 395 23.81 13.75 -11.45
N SER A 396 24.75 13.67 -12.40
CA SER A 396 25.85 12.69 -12.38
C SER A 396 26.75 12.78 -11.14
N GLN A 397 26.74 13.92 -10.44
CA GLN A 397 27.54 14.15 -9.23
C GLN A 397 26.74 13.90 -7.94
N CYS A 398 25.42 13.71 -8.05
CA CYS A 398 24.50 13.60 -6.93
C CYS A 398 24.52 12.20 -6.27
N ARG A 399 25.61 11.91 -5.54
CA ARG A 399 25.87 10.58 -4.96
C ARG A 399 24.88 10.14 -3.88
N SER A 400 24.14 11.08 -3.30
CA SER A 400 23.08 10.87 -2.32
C SER A 400 21.84 10.17 -2.89
N LEU A 401 21.62 10.21 -4.22
CA LEU A 401 20.41 9.66 -4.83
C LEU A 401 20.26 8.16 -4.54
N THR A 402 19.10 7.80 -4.01
CA THR A 402 18.64 6.42 -3.80
C THR A 402 17.50 6.04 -4.75
N ARG A 403 16.68 7.02 -5.18
CA ARG A 403 15.47 6.76 -5.98
C ARG A 403 15.25 7.81 -7.08
N VAL A 404 15.21 7.35 -8.33
CA VAL A 404 15.00 8.20 -9.51
C VAL A 404 13.76 7.72 -10.26
N ARG A 405 12.74 8.59 -10.41
CA ARG A 405 11.53 8.28 -11.19
C ARG A 405 11.13 9.44 -12.10
N LEU A 406 11.60 9.40 -13.35
CA LEU A 406 11.41 10.42 -14.38
C LEU A 406 10.51 9.94 -15.55
N GLY A 407 9.93 8.74 -15.45
CA GLY A 407 9.10 8.14 -16.49
C GLY A 407 7.85 8.93 -16.89
N TYR A 408 7.23 8.58 -18.02
CA TYR A 408 6.03 9.23 -18.58
C TYR A 408 6.18 10.75 -18.68
N ASN A 409 7.21 11.18 -19.41
CA ASN A 409 7.57 12.57 -19.66
C ASN A 409 7.98 12.74 -21.15
N ARG A 410 8.61 13.87 -21.48
CA ARG A 410 9.10 14.21 -22.83
C ARG A 410 10.63 14.42 -22.83
N LEU A 411 11.35 13.76 -21.91
CA LEU A 411 12.80 13.83 -21.81
C LEU A 411 13.46 13.18 -23.04
N SER A 412 14.64 13.66 -23.41
CA SER A 412 15.24 13.42 -24.72
C SER A 412 16.77 13.58 -24.71
N GLY A 413 17.44 13.01 -25.71
CA GLY A 413 18.90 13.00 -25.76
C GLY A 413 19.51 11.93 -24.85
N GLU A 414 20.84 11.96 -24.72
CA GLU A 414 21.58 10.94 -23.98
C GLU A 414 21.46 11.12 -22.46
N VAL A 415 21.42 10.01 -21.73
CA VAL A 415 21.48 10.00 -20.26
C VAL A 415 22.95 10.19 -19.84
N PRO A 416 23.27 11.20 -19.00
CA PRO A 416 24.63 11.51 -18.58
C PRO A 416 25.42 10.30 -18.07
N ALA A 417 26.70 10.21 -18.46
CA ALA A 417 27.51 9.02 -18.19
C ALA A 417 27.67 8.75 -16.70
N GLY A 418 27.88 9.77 -15.86
CA GLY A 418 28.02 9.56 -14.41
C GLY A 418 26.70 9.16 -13.73
N PHE A 419 25.56 9.61 -14.26
CA PHE A 419 24.22 9.31 -13.73
C PHE A 419 23.93 7.81 -13.68
N TRP A 420 24.32 7.05 -14.73
CA TRP A 420 24.22 5.59 -14.74
C TRP A 420 24.98 4.90 -13.60
N GLY A 421 26.05 5.52 -13.09
CA GLY A 421 26.98 4.92 -12.13
C GLY A 421 26.82 5.42 -10.68
N LEU A 422 25.69 6.06 -10.34
CA LEU A 422 25.47 6.60 -8.99
C LEU A 422 25.40 5.47 -7.94
N PRO A 423 26.23 5.51 -6.88
CA PRO A 423 26.54 4.33 -6.07
C PRO A 423 25.39 3.85 -5.17
N HIS A 424 24.47 4.74 -4.82
CA HIS A 424 23.40 4.47 -3.84
C HIS A 424 22.01 4.30 -4.47
N VAL A 425 21.85 4.54 -5.78
CA VAL A 425 20.57 4.40 -6.47
C VAL A 425 20.13 2.93 -6.46
N SER A 426 18.93 2.67 -5.94
CA SER A 426 18.27 1.37 -5.96
C SER A 426 17.27 1.21 -7.10
N LEU A 427 16.70 2.32 -7.59
CA LEU A 427 15.71 2.37 -8.67
C LEU A 427 16.04 3.49 -9.67
N PHE A 428 16.23 3.12 -10.94
CA PHE A 428 16.07 4.01 -12.09
C PHE A 428 14.78 3.67 -12.83
N ASP A 429 13.83 4.61 -12.84
CA ASP A 429 12.60 4.55 -13.64
C ASP A 429 12.58 5.74 -14.61
N LEU A 430 12.89 5.47 -15.88
CA LEU A 430 12.96 6.43 -16.99
C LEU A 430 11.93 6.10 -18.09
N VAL A 431 10.98 5.21 -17.81
CA VAL A 431 10.08 4.58 -18.78
C VAL A 431 9.29 5.59 -19.62
N ASN A 432 8.99 5.28 -20.88
CA ASN A 432 8.10 6.07 -21.74
C ASN A 432 8.51 7.55 -21.84
N ASN A 433 9.67 7.77 -22.45
CA ASN A 433 10.29 9.06 -22.73
C ASN A 433 10.82 9.04 -24.19
N SER A 434 11.76 9.92 -24.54
CA SER A 434 12.47 9.92 -25.83
C SER A 434 14.00 9.96 -25.66
N LEU A 435 14.50 9.46 -24.53
CA LEU A 435 15.94 9.34 -24.23
C LEU A 435 16.63 8.41 -25.25
N SER A 436 17.91 8.62 -25.51
CA SER A 436 18.64 7.98 -26.61
C SER A 436 20.08 7.60 -26.25
N GLY A 437 20.80 6.97 -27.19
CA GLY A 437 22.18 6.55 -27.01
C GLY A 437 22.34 5.25 -26.20
N PRO A 438 23.58 4.82 -25.92
CA PRO A 438 23.86 3.57 -25.22
C PRO A 438 23.77 3.71 -23.69
N ILE A 439 23.52 2.59 -23.00
CA ILE A 439 23.78 2.49 -21.56
C ILE A 439 25.29 2.60 -21.33
N SER A 440 25.72 3.55 -20.50
CA SER A 440 27.14 3.78 -20.26
C SER A 440 27.78 2.68 -19.38
N LYS A 441 29.02 2.31 -19.70
CA LYS A 441 29.84 1.35 -18.95
C LYS A 441 30.06 1.73 -17.48
N THR A 442 29.95 3.01 -17.16
CA THR A 442 29.94 3.54 -15.79
C THR A 442 28.85 2.96 -14.90
N ILE A 443 27.82 2.30 -15.47
CA ILE A 443 26.78 1.58 -14.71
C ILE A 443 27.35 0.58 -13.70
N ALA A 444 28.55 0.03 -13.93
CA ALA A 444 29.28 -0.80 -12.96
C ALA A 444 29.50 -0.12 -11.57
N GLY A 445 29.39 1.21 -11.49
CA GLY A 445 29.46 1.96 -10.23
C GLY A 445 28.18 1.92 -9.38
N ALA A 446 27.02 1.58 -9.96
CA ALA A 446 25.72 1.59 -9.29
C ALA A 446 25.49 0.35 -8.42
N ALA A 447 26.32 0.19 -7.39
CA ALA A 447 26.38 -1.01 -6.55
C ALA A 447 25.04 -1.40 -5.89
N ASN A 448 24.19 -0.42 -5.58
CA ASN A 448 22.88 -0.64 -4.95
C ASN A 448 21.73 -0.90 -5.95
N LEU A 449 21.97 -0.86 -7.27
CA LEU A 449 20.89 -0.88 -8.26
C LEU A 449 20.14 -2.21 -8.27
N SER A 450 18.84 -2.13 -7.95
CA SER A 450 17.93 -3.28 -7.82
C SER A 450 16.89 -3.34 -8.94
N MET A 451 16.51 -2.18 -9.49
CA MET A 451 15.49 -2.03 -10.54
C MET A 451 15.97 -1.03 -11.59
N LEU A 452 16.08 -1.49 -12.83
CA LEU A 452 16.41 -0.68 -14.01
C LEU A 452 15.24 -0.75 -15.00
N ILE A 453 14.44 0.31 -15.07
CA ILE A 453 13.19 0.39 -15.85
C ILE A 453 13.34 1.55 -16.84
N ILE A 454 13.58 1.22 -18.12
CA ILE A 454 13.96 2.18 -19.18
C ILE A 454 13.17 1.97 -20.49
N ASP A 455 12.07 1.23 -20.42
CA ASP A 455 11.27 0.83 -21.58
C ASP A 455 10.71 2.03 -22.36
N ARG A 456 10.32 1.79 -23.62
CA ARG A 456 9.64 2.80 -24.47
C ARG A 456 10.46 4.09 -24.57
N ASN A 457 11.68 3.94 -25.06
CA ASN A 457 12.64 5.01 -25.29
C ASN A 457 13.35 4.78 -26.64
N ASN A 458 14.38 5.56 -26.93
CA ASN A 458 15.21 5.44 -28.13
C ASN A 458 16.64 4.97 -27.79
N PHE A 459 16.86 4.28 -26.66
CA PHE A 459 18.17 3.77 -26.28
C PHE A 459 18.66 2.75 -27.31
N ASP A 460 19.95 2.83 -27.67
CA ASP A 460 20.55 2.09 -28.78
C ASP A 460 21.93 1.50 -28.44
N GLY A 461 22.72 1.16 -29.45
CA GLY A 461 24.01 0.48 -29.29
C GLY A 461 23.86 -0.97 -28.81
N ASN A 462 24.85 -1.44 -28.04
CA ASN A 462 24.84 -2.76 -27.42
C ASN A 462 24.67 -2.62 -25.90
N LEU A 463 24.06 -3.61 -25.27
CA LEU A 463 24.05 -3.73 -23.80
C LEU A 463 25.50 -3.98 -23.30
N PRO A 464 26.03 -3.17 -22.37
CA PRO A 464 27.41 -3.32 -21.89
C PRO A 464 27.60 -4.54 -20.97
N GLU A 465 28.76 -5.19 -21.07
CA GLU A 465 29.19 -6.26 -20.15
C GLU A 465 29.20 -5.81 -18.67
N GLU A 466 29.35 -4.51 -18.45
CA GLU A 466 29.31 -3.89 -17.13
C GLU A 466 27.96 -4.03 -16.39
N ILE A 467 26.85 -4.32 -17.09
CA ILE A 467 25.55 -4.65 -16.46
C ILE A 467 25.66 -5.91 -15.59
N GLY A 468 26.42 -6.92 -16.02
CA GLY A 468 26.56 -8.18 -15.27
C GLY A 468 27.37 -8.08 -13.97
N PHE A 469 27.82 -6.89 -13.59
CA PHE A 469 28.48 -6.63 -12.30
C PHE A 469 27.51 -6.12 -11.23
N LEU A 470 26.26 -5.80 -11.60
CA LEU A 470 25.21 -5.29 -10.72
C LEU A 470 24.64 -6.39 -9.80
N ALA A 471 25.39 -6.78 -8.77
CA ALA A 471 25.09 -7.94 -7.93
C ALA A 471 23.68 -7.94 -7.29
N ASN A 472 23.07 -6.76 -7.11
CA ASN A 472 21.75 -6.56 -6.50
C ASN A 472 20.60 -6.45 -7.53
N LEU A 473 20.87 -6.49 -8.84
CA LEU A 473 19.86 -6.22 -9.86
C LEU A 473 18.81 -7.35 -9.93
N SER A 474 17.61 -7.02 -9.49
CA SER A 474 16.44 -7.92 -9.43
C SER A 474 15.51 -7.75 -10.64
N GLU A 475 15.49 -6.58 -11.26
CA GLU A 475 14.63 -6.27 -12.41
C GLU A 475 15.40 -5.44 -13.44
N PHE A 476 15.39 -5.89 -14.69
CA PHE A 476 15.79 -5.09 -15.84
C PHE A 476 14.69 -5.12 -16.90
N SER A 477 13.99 -4.00 -17.03
CA SER A 477 12.99 -3.75 -18.06
C SER A 477 13.52 -2.69 -19.03
N GLY A 478 13.72 -3.10 -20.27
CA GLY A 478 14.27 -2.28 -21.36
C GLY A 478 13.57 -2.56 -22.70
N SER A 479 12.29 -2.92 -22.65
CA SER A 479 11.48 -3.23 -23.83
C SER A 479 11.20 -2.00 -24.70
N GLU A 480 10.76 -2.22 -25.94
CA GLU A 480 10.36 -1.18 -26.89
C GLU A 480 11.43 -0.06 -27.04
N ASN A 481 12.68 -0.49 -27.25
CA ASN A 481 13.86 0.35 -27.45
C ASN A 481 14.56 -0.03 -28.77
N ARG A 482 15.83 0.38 -28.96
CA ARG A 482 16.62 0.13 -30.17
C ARG A 482 17.91 -0.65 -29.88
N PHE A 483 17.98 -1.37 -28.75
CA PHE A 483 19.16 -2.14 -28.37
C PHE A 483 19.49 -3.22 -29.40
N SER A 484 20.78 -3.41 -29.65
CA SER A 484 21.32 -4.26 -30.71
C SER A 484 22.55 -5.03 -30.24
N GLY A 485 23.28 -5.68 -31.16
CA GLY A 485 24.37 -6.59 -30.80
C GLY A 485 23.82 -7.88 -30.18
N SER A 486 24.55 -8.48 -29.24
CA SER A 486 24.10 -9.64 -28.46
C SER A 486 23.83 -9.27 -27.01
N LEU A 487 23.13 -10.16 -26.29
CA LEU A 487 23.16 -10.13 -24.83
C LEU A 487 24.62 -10.27 -24.35
N PRO A 488 25.08 -9.49 -23.36
CA PRO A 488 26.44 -9.56 -22.87
C PRO A 488 26.68 -10.88 -22.12
N GLY A 489 27.88 -11.43 -22.23
CA GLY A 489 28.23 -12.72 -21.61
C GLY A 489 28.13 -12.67 -20.08
N SER A 490 28.38 -11.51 -19.48
CA SER A 490 28.31 -11.28 -18.04
C SER A 490 26.90 -11.35 -17.45
N ILE A 491 25.82 -11.26 -18.25
CA ILE A 491 24.44 -11.16 -17.74
C ILE A 491 24.01 -12.37 -16.89
N VAL A 492 24.65 -13.54 -17.11
CA VAL A 492 24.44 -14.76 -16.33
C VAL A 492 25.01 -14.68 -14.90
N ASN A 493 25.77 -13.65 -14.56
CA ASN A 493 26.27 -13.42 -13.20
C ASN A 493 25.22 -12.79 -12.26
N LEU A 494 24.12 -12.27 -12.80
CA LEU A 494 23.05 -11.60 -12.05
C LEU A 494 22.18 -12.61 -11.29
N LYS A 495 22.67 -13.08 -10.14
CA LYS A 495 22.02 -14.12 -9.31
C LYS A 495 20.69 -13.69 -8.73
N GLU A 496 20.52 -12.39 -8.50
CA GLU A 496 19.31 -11.79 -7.91
C GLU A 496 18.20 -11.52 -8.93
N LEU A 497 18.50 -11.62 -10.23
CA LEU A 497 17.60 -11.26 -11.32
C LEU A 497 16.33 -12.11 -11.32
N GLY A 498 15.21 -11.45 -11.06
CA GLY A 498 13.85 -12.00 -11.01
C GLY A 498 13.03 -11.69 -12.27
N SER A 499 13.28 -10.56 -12.93
CA SER A 499 12.65 -10.21 -14.21
C SER A 499 13.66 -9.62 -15.20
N LEU A 500 13.60 -10.09 -16.45
CA LEU A 500 14.33 -9.54 -17.58
C LEU A 500 13.39 -9.40 -18.78
N ASP A 501 12.97 -8.16 -19.07
CA ASP A 501 12.23 -7.82 -20.28
C ASP A 501 13.08 -6.94 -21.20
N LEU A 502 13.37 -7.44 -22.40
CA LEU A 502 14.04 -6.71 -23.48
C LEU A 502 13.28 -6.88 -24.81
N HIS A 503 11.97 -7.10 -24.76
CA HIS A 503 11.16 -7.37 -25.94
C HIS A 503 11.05 -6.15 -26.87
N GLY A 504 10.84 -6.38 -28.17
CA GLY A 504 10.67 -5.28 -29.12
C GLY A 504 11.94 -4.44 -29.33
N ASN A 505 13.09 -5.11 -29.41
CA ASN A 505 14.41 -4.53 -29.67
C ASN A 505 15.03 -5.13 -30.96
N ALA A 506 16.30 -4.85 -31.23
CA ALA A 506 17.08 -5.38 -32.35
C ALA A 506 18.20 -6.35 -31.89
N LEU A 507 18.06 -6.98 -30.72
CA LEU A 507 19.04 -7.91 -30.14
C LEU A 507 19.19 -9.16 -31.04
N SER A 508 20.41 -9.70 -31.11
CA SER A 508 20.82 -10.71 -32.08
C SER A 508 21.87 -11.66 -31.50
N GLY A 509 22.28 -12.68 -32.26
CA GLY A 509 23.13 -13.74 -31.71
C GLY A 509 22.36 -14.63 -30.74
N ASP A 510 23.08 -15.49 -30.04
CA ASP A 510 22.50 -16.61 -29.31
C ASP A 510 22.29 -16.28 -27.82
N LEU A 511 21.45 -17.05 -27.11
CA LEU A 511 21.32 -16.93 -25.66
C LEU A 511 22.64 -17.35 -24.97
N PRO A 512 23.15 -16.58 -23.99
CA PRO A 512 24.42 -16.90 -23.33
C PRO A 512 24.46 -18.31 -22.71
N ASP A 513 25.63 -18.96 -22.78
CA ASP A 513 25.88 -20.16 -22.00
C ASP A 513 25.84 -19.84 -20.50
N GLY A 514 25.14 -20.66 -19.72
CA GLY A 514 25.04 -20.50 -18.27
C GLY A 514 23.79 -19.81 -17.73
N VAL A 515 22.78 -19.49 -18.56
CA VAL A 515 21.47 -18.94 -18.09
C VAL A 515 20.77 -19.74 -16.97
N ASN A 516 21.18 -20.99 -16.75
CA ASN A 516 20.73 -21.79 -15.60
C ASN A 516 21.27 -21.30 -14.24
N SER A 517 22.15 -20.30 -14.21
CA SER A 517 22.62 -19.60 -13.01
C SER A 517 21.54 -18.75 -12.34
N TRP A 518 20.59 -18.22 -13.13
CA TRP A 518 19.53 -17.31 -12.70
C TRP A 518 18.50 -18.02 -11.81
N LYS A 519 18.80 -18.17 -10.52
CA LYS A 519 17.96 -18.95 -9.58
C LYS A 519 16.70 -18.23 -9.10
N LYS A 520 16.61 -16.90 -9.27
CA LYS A 520 15.44 -16.10 -8.90
C LYS A 520 14.52 -15.72 -10.07
N MET A 521 14.94 -15.99 -11.32
CA MET A 521 14.23 -15.54 -12.52
C MET A 521 12.81 -16.13 -12.61
N ASN A 522 11.82 -15.26 -12.39
CA ASN A 522 10.40 -15.52 -12.55
C ASN A 522 9.92 -15.20 -13.97
N GLU A 523 10.51 -14.19 -14.61
CA GLU A 523 10.07 -13.68 -15.92
C GLU A 523 11.23 -13.41 -16.87
N LEU A 524 11.17 -14.03 -18.05
CA LEU A 524 12.12 -13.82 -19.14
C LEU A 524 11.35 -13.51 -20.43
N ASN A 525 11.36 -12.24 -20.85
CA ASN A 525 10.72 -11.76 -22.07
C ASN A 525 11.77 -11.18 -23.02
N LEU A 526 12.03 -11.90 -24.11
CA LEU A 526 12.95 -11.49 -25.18
C LEU A 526 12.24 -11.49 -26.54
N GLY A 527 10.91 -11.45 -26.55
CA GLY A 527 10.09 -11.52 -27.76
C GLY A 527 10.36 -10.36 -28.73
N ASN A 528 10.04 -10.53 -30.02
CA ASN A 528 10.19 -9.51 -31.05
C ASN A 528 11.62 -8.94 -31.12
N ASN A 529 12.57 -9.82 -31.43
CA ASN A 529 14.01 -9.51 -31.57
C ASN A 529 14.59 -10.28 -32.78
N ALA A 530 15.91 -10.31 -32.94
CA ALA A 530 16.63 -11.05 -33.99
C ALA A 530 17.52 -12.18 -33.44
N LEU A 531 17.29 -12.65 -32.21
CA LEU A 531 18.07 -13.69 -31.52
C LEU A 531 18.03 -15.03 -32.26
N SER A 532 19.13 -15.78 -32.22
CA SER A 532 19.41 -16.96 -33.03
C SER A 532 19.84 -18.17 -32.21
N GLY A 533 20.51 -19.13 -32.84
CA GLY A 533 21.05 -20.30 -32.14
C GLY A 533 20.00 -21.33 -31.76
N LYS A 534 20.17 -21.90 -30.58
CA LYS A 534 19.24 -22.85 -29.95
C LYS A 534 18.76 -22.27 -28.62
N ILE A 535 17.56 -22.68 -28.19
CA ILE A 535 17.12 -22.46 -26.81
C ILE A 535 17.94 -23.40 -25.90
N PRO A 536 18.69 -22.93 -24.90
CA PRO A 536 19.52 -23.80 -24.05
C PRO A 536 18.70 -24.73 -23.15
N ASP A 537 19.12 -25.99 -23.03
CA ASP A 537 18.50 -26.97 -22.10
C ASP A 537 18.53 -26.48 -20.63
N GLY A 538 19.50 -25.62 -20.28
CA GLY A 538 19.67 -25.03 -18.96
C GLY A 538 18.47 -24.23 -18.45
N ILE A 539 17.61 -23.70 -19.34
CA ILE A 539 16.39 -22.98 -18.92
C ILE A 539 15.45 -23.91 -18.13
N GLY A 540 15.44 -25.21 -18.42
CA GLY A 540 14.71 -26.22 -17.64
C GLY A 540 15.21 -26.45 -16.21
N GLY A 541 16.25 -25.73 -15.78
CA GLY A 541 16.78 -25.70 -14.40
C GLY A 541 16.53 -24.38 -13.64
N MET A 542 15.74 -23.46 -14.21
CA MET A 542 15.32 -22.19 -13.60
C MET A 542 13.99 -22.41 -12.85
N SER A 543 14.03 -23.07 -11.69
CA SER A 543 12.85 -23.67 -11.04
C SER A 543 11.73 -22.72 -10.59
N VAL A 544 11.93 -21.40 -10.65
CA VAL A 544 10.92 -20.39 -10.34
C VAL A 544 10.43 -19.62 -11.57
N LEU A 545 10.90 -19.97 -12.77
CA LEU A 545 10.49 -19.34 -14.03
C LEU A 545 9.03 -19.67 -14.35
N ASN A 546 8.18 -18.63 -14.34
CA ASN A 546 6.73 -18.71 -14.56
C ASN A 546 6.29 -17.99 -15.85
N TYR A 547 7.11 -17.09 -16.40
CA TYR A 547 6.85 -16.40 -17.66
C TYR A 547 8.06 -16.55 -18.60
N LEU A 548 7.82 -17.07 -19.81
CA LEU A 548 8.84 -17.22 -20.85
C LEU A 548 8.27 -16.86 -22.23
N ASP A 549 8.70 -15.71 -22.77
CA ASP A 549 8.41 -15.32 -24.15
C ASP A 549 9.72 -15.12 -24.93
N LEU A 550 9.92 -15.98 -25.94
CA LEU A 550 11.03 -15.94 -26.90
C LEU A 550 10.50 -15.80 -28.34
N SER A 551 9.26 -15.32 -28.50
CA SER A 551 8.56 -15.30 -29.79
C SER A 551 9.13 -14.30 -30.77
N ASN A 552 8.76 -14.40 -32.05
CA ASN A 552 9.12 -13.42 -33.08
C ASN A 552 10.63 -13.17 -33.14
N ASN A 553 11.39 -14.27 -33.28
CA ASN A 553 12.85 -14.32 -33.24
C ASN A 553 13.37 -15.29 -34.32
N ARG A 554 14.63 -15.74 -34.23
CA ARG A 554 15.28 -16.65 -35.20
C ARG A 554 15.81 -17.94 -34.56
N PHE A 555 15.34 -18.28 -33.35
CA PHE A 555 15.73 -19.51 -32.63
C PHE A 555 15.46 -20.77 -33.46
N SER A 556 16.36 -21.75 -33.36
CA SER A 556 16.40 -22.94 -34.22
C SER A 556 16.76 -24.21 -33.44
N GLY A 557 16.78 -25.35 -34.12
CA GLY A 557 16.97 -26.65 -33.46
C GLY A 557 15.70 -27.14 -32.78
N LYS A 558 15.83 -27.98 -31.74
CA LYS A 558 14.70 -28.53 -30.99
C LYS A 558 14.30 -27.65 -29.81
N ILE A 559 13.04 -27.76 -29.38
CA ILE A 559 12.59 -27.24 -28.09
C ILE A 559 13.19 -28.14 -26.98
N PRO A 560 13.85 -27.58 -25.95
CA PRO A 560 14.40 -28.37 -24.86
C PRO A 560 13.35 -29.19 -24.10
N ILE A 561 13.64 -30.48 -23.90
CA ILE A 561 12.78 -31.40 -23.15
C ILE A 561 12.65 -30.98 -21.67
N GLY A 562 13.66 -30.27 -21.14
CA GLY A 562 13.71 -29.77 -19.77
C GLY A 562 12.76 -28.61 -19.46
N LEU A 563 12.20 -27.90 -20.47
CA LEU A 563 11.19 -26.86 -20.22
C LEU A 563 9.94 -27.42 -19.52
N GLN A 564 9.68 -28.73 -19.65
CA GLN A 564 8.58 -29.42 -18.96
C GLN A 564 8.74 -29.51 -17.44
N ASN A 565 9.92 -29.20 -16.90
CA ASN A 565 10.16 -29.09 -15.46
C ASN A 565 9.55 -27.82 -14.85
N LEU A 566 9.25 -26.82 -15.70
CA LEU A 566 8.84 -25.48 -15.30
C LEU A 566 7.32 -25.36 -15.19
N LYS A 567 6.84 -24.47 -14.31
CA LYS A 567 5.41 -24.20 -14.10
C LYS A 567 4.98 -22.92 -14.80
N LEU A 568 5.29 -22.83 -16.10
CA LEU A 568 5.03 -21.64 -16.90
C LEU A 568 3.53 -21.31 -16.98
N ASN A 569 3.16 -20.16 -16.40
CA ASN A 569 1.88 -19.48 -16.63
C ASN A 569 1.81 -18.94 -18.07
N GLN A 570 2.94 -18.43 -18.57
CA GLN A 570 3.10 -17.97 -19.95
C GLN A 570 4.28 -18.70 -20.60
N LEU A 571 4.01 -19.32 -21.75
CA LEU A 571 5.02 -19.88 -22.66
C LEU A 571 4.70 -19.43 -24.07
N ASN A 572 5.63 -18.76 -24.74
CA ASN A 572 5.48 -18.34 -26.13
C ASN A 572 6.80 -18.44 -26.90
N LEU A 573 6.87 -19.39 -27.83
CA LEU A 573 8.00 -19.62 -28.74
C LEU A 573 7.58 -19.42 -30.22
N SER A 574 6.46 -18.73 -30.46
CA SER A 574 5.89 -18.57 -31.80
C SER A 574 6.78 -17.75 -32.73
N ASN A 575 6.56 -17.86 -34.04
CA ASN A 575 7.27 -17.12 -35.09
C ASN A 575 8.80 -17.20 -34.96
N ASN A 576 9.32 -18.43 -34.96
CA ASN A 576 10.74 -18.78 -34.88
C ASN A 576 11.10 -19.82 -35.96
N ARG A 577 12.29 -20.41 -35.90
CA ARG A 577 12.81 -21.43 -36.83
C ARG A 577 12.98 -22.80 -36.15
N LEU A 578 12.18 -23.09 -35.12
CA LEU A 578 12.27 -24.32 -34.33
C LEU A 578 11.83 -25.54 -35.16
N SER A 579 12.32 -26.72 -34.76
CA SER A 579 12.28 -27.93 -35.56
C SER A 579 12.19 -29.22 -34.73
N GLY A 580 11.50 -30.23 -35.27
CA GLY A 580 11.28 -31.51 -34.59
C GLY A 580 10.13 -31.48 -33.58
N GLU A 581 10.05 -32.50 -32.73
CA GLU A 581 8.88 -32.78 -31.90
C GLU A 581 8.69 -31.78 -30.74
N ILE A 582 7.45 -31.33 -30.54
CA ILE A 582 7.02 -30.55 -29.37
C ILE A 582 7.06 -31.44 -28.11
N PRO A 583 7.63 -30.98 -26.97
CA PRO A 583 7.69 -31.78 -25.74
C PRO A 583 6.31 -32.26 -25.27
N PRO A 584 6.13 -33.54 -24.86
CA PRO A 584 4.80 -34.14 -24.62
C PRO A 584 3.88 -33.39 -23.64
N LEU A 585 4.40 -32.72 -22.62
CA LEU A 585 3.59 -31.92 -21.68
C LEU A 585 2.87 -30.76 -22.39
N PHE A 586 3.50 -30.19 -23.42
CA PHE A 586 3.02 -29.07 -24.23
C PHE A 586 2.34 -29.52 -25.54
N ALA A 587 2.34 -30.81 -25.87
CA ALA A 587 1.69 -31.39 -27.05
C ALA A 587 0.15 -31.44 -26.89
N LYS A 588 -0.47 -30.29 -26.62
CA LYS A 588 -1.90 -30.12 -26.34
C LYS A 588 -2.42 -28.86 -27.03
N GLY A 589 -3.67 -28.90 -27.50
CA GLY A 589 -4.29 -27.79 -28.25
C GLY A 589 -4.26 -26.43 -27.55
N MET A 590 -4.23 -26.38 -26.21
CA MET A 590 -4.12 -25.15 -25.42
C MET A 590 -2.80 -24.38 -25.64
N TYR A 591 -1.69 -25.09 -25.92
CA TYR A 591 -0.38 -24.47 -26.19
C TYR A 591 -0.16 -24.22 -27.70
N LYS A 592 -1.18 -24.38 -28.55
CA LYS A 592 -1.03 -24.22 -30.01
C LYS A 592 -0.50 -22.83 -30.37
N SER A 593 -1.02 -21.77 -29.73
CA SER A 593 -0.55 -20.40 -29.92
C SER A 593 0.95 -20.24 -29.66
N SER A 594 1.47 -20.90 -28.62
CA SER A 594 2.88 -20.88 -28.20
C SER A 594 3.86 -21.38 -29.25
N PHE A 595 3.42 -22.08 -30.31
CA PHE A 595 4.29 -22.73 -31.31
C PHE A 595 4.00 -22.35 -32.77
N ILE A 596 2.93 -21.59 -33.05
CA ILE A 596 2.58 -21.12 -34.41
C ILE A 596 3.78 -20.43 -35.08
N GLY A 597 3.89 -20.54 -36.40
CA GLY A 597 4.93 -19.85 -37.19
C GLY A 597 6.30 -20.53 -37.19
N ASN A 598 6.43 -21.74 -36.61
CA ASN A 598 7.63 -22.57 -36.67
C ASN A 598 7.45 -23.72 -37.68
N PRO A 599 7.80 -23.56 -38.97
CA PRO A 599 7.49 -24.53 -40.02
C PRO A 599 8.28 -25.84 -39.96
N GLY A 600 9.24 -25.97 -39.04
CA GLY A 600 10.00 -27.20 -38.83
C GLY A 600 9.49 -28.09 -37.69
N LEU A 601 8.57 -27.58 -36.85
CA LEU A 601 8.05 -28.35 -35.70
C LEU A 601 7.10 -29.46 -36.13
N CYS A 602 6.98 -30.48 -35.29
CA CYS A 602 5.97 -31.53 -35.43
C CYS A 602 5.41 -32.01 -34.07
N GLY A 603 4.31 -32.76 -34.09
CA GLY A 603 3.62 -33.28 -32.91
C GLY A 603 2.10 -33.39 -33.12
N ASP A 604 1.38 -33.96 -32.16
CA ASP A 604 -0.05 -34.30 -32.29
C ASP A 604 -1.00 -33.09 -32.10
N ILE A 605 -0.59 -31.89 -32.54
CA ILE A 605 -1.44 -30.69 -32.54
C ILE A 605 -1.92 -30.42 -33.98
N GLU A 606 -3.22 -30.58 -34.19
CA GLU A 606 -3.87 -30.42 -35.49
C GLU A 606 -3.51 -29.08 -36.16
N GLY A 607 -2.98 -29.13 -37.40
CA GLY A 607 -2.61 -27.95 -38.17
C GLY A 607 -1.28 -27.28 -37.80
N LEU A 608 -0.39 -27.95 -37.05
CA LEU A 608 1.03 -27.59 -36.94
C LEU A 608 1.94 -28.42 -37.86
N CYS A 609 1.41 -29.48 -38.51
CA CYS A 609 2.22 -30.56 -39.11
C CYS A 609 1.70 -31.00 -40.49
N ASP A 610 2.39 -30.64 -41.59
CA ASP A 610 2.09 -31.17 -42.92
C ASP A 610 2.92 -32.45 -43.22
N GLY A 611 2.34 -33.60 -42.88
CA GLY A 611 2.97 -34.92 -42.94
C GLY A 611 3.14 -35.51 -44.36
N LYS A 612 4.11 -35.01 -45.13
CA LYS A 612 4.77 -35.66 -46.29
C LYS A 612 3.88 -36.31 -47.40
N GLY A 613 3.68 -35.54 -48.48
CA GLY A 613 4.13 -35.98 -49.82
C GLY A 613 3.16 -36.76 -50.73
N GLY A 614 2.83 -36.17 -51.88
CA GLY A 614 2.11 -36.83 -52.97
C GLY A 614 1.85 -35.90 -54.16
N GLY A 615 2.82 -35.75 -55.07
CA GLY A 615 2.76 -34.72 -56.12
C GLY A 615 2.15 -35.19 -57.46
N ARG A 616 1.36 -34.31 -58.09
CA ARG A 616 1.20 -34.20 -59.56
C ARG A 616 0.60 -32.83 -59.91
N GLY A 617 1.14 -32.17 -60.94
CA GLY A 617 0.69 -30.83 -61.36
C GLY A 617 -0.21 -30.84 -62.61
N ARG A 618 -0.36 -29.65 -63.20
CA ARG A 618 -1.00 -29.35 -64.50
C ARG A 618 -2.55 -29.24 -64.50
N GLY A 619 -3.06 -28.06 -64.14
CA GLY A 619 -4.48 -27.70 -64.29
C GLY A 619 -4.82 -26.20 -64.42
N TYR A 620 -3.88 -25.28 -64.18
CA TYR A 620 -4.16 -23.86 -63.92
C TYR A 620 -4.65 -22.99 -65.10
N ALA A 621 -4.65 -23.50 -66.33
CA ALA A 621 -4.98 -22.70 -67.53
C ALA A 621 -6.48 -22.60 -67.86
N TRP A 622 -7.32 -23.50 -67.35
CA TRP A 622 -8.75 -23.55 -67.72
C TRP A 622 -9.64 -22.71 -66.78
N LEU A 623 -9.31 -22.66 -65.48
CA LEU A 623 -10.11 -21.97 -64.46
C LEU A 623 -10.29 -20.47 -64.73
N MET A 624 -9.22 -19.78 -65.17
CA MET A 624 -9.18 -18.32 -65.28
C MET A 624 -10.19 -17.73 -66.27
N ARG A 625 -10.59 -18.48 -67.32
CA ARG A 625 -11.62 -18.01 -68.27
C ARG A 625 -13.04 -18.16 -67.71
N SER A 626 -13.30 -19.23 -66.95
CA SER A 626 -14.57 -19.42 -66.25
C SER A 626 -14.77 -18.38 -65.14
N ILE A 627 -13.72 -18.04 -64.41
CA ILE A 627 -13.75 -17.03 -63.33
C ILE A 627 -14.19 -15.66 -63.84
N PHE A 628 -13.74 -15.22 -65.02
CA PHE A 628 -14.06 -13.87 -65.51
C PHE A 628 -15.53 -13.74 -65.95
N VAL A 629 -16.10 -14.77 -66.57
CA VAL A 629 -17.54 -14.81 -66.92
C VAL A 629 -18.40 -14.93 -65.65
N LEU A 630 -17.97 -15.76 -64.69
CA LEU A 630 -18.64 -15.92 -63.41
C LEU A 630 -18.63 -14.60 -62.60
N ALA A 631 -17.54 -13.83 -62.62
CA ALA A 631 -17.40 -12.58 -61.88
C ALA A 631 -18.43 -11.52 -62.32
N VAL A 632 -18.68 -11.36 -63.63
CA VAL A 632 -19.69 -10.41 -64.13
C VAL A 632 -21.12 -10.86 -63.75
N LEU A 633 -21.39 -12.17 -63.81
CA LEU A 633 -22.64 -12.76 -63.34
C LEU A 633 -22.84 -12.57 -61.82
N VAL A 634 -21.79 -12.79 -61.04
CA VAL A 634 -21.75 -12.57 -59.58
C VAL A 634 -21.89 -11.09 -59.22
N LEU A 635 -21.45 -10.15 -60.06
CA LEU A 635 -21.67 -8.72 -59.84
C LEU A 635 -23.15 -8.34 -60.00
N ILE A 636 -23.80 -8.82 -61.07
CA ILE A 636 -25.23 -8.54 -61.34
C ILE A 636 -26.11 -9.25 -60.31
N VAL A 637 -25.85 -10.53 -60.03
CA VAL A 637 -26.50 -11.27 -58.93
C VAL A 637 -26.20 -10.59 -57.59
N GLY A 638 -25.00 -10.05 -57.39
CA GLY A 638 -24.59 -9.34 -56.19
C GLY A 638 -25.40 -8.07 -55.91
N VAL A 639 -25.66 -7.23 -56.93
CA VAL A 639 -26.50 -6.03 -56.79
C VAL A 639 -27.96 -6.41 -56.45
N VAL A 640 -28.53 -7.40 -57.14
CA VAL A 640 -29.91 -7.86 -56.87
C VAL A 640 -30.01 -8.55 -55.50
N TRP A 641 -29.01 -9.36 -55.14
CA TRP A 641 -28.91 -10.02 -53.83
C TRP A 641 -28.69 -9.02 -52.71
N PHE A 642 -27.92 -7.95 -52.91
CA PHE A 642 -27.75 -6.88 -51.92
C PHE A 642 -29.10 -6.19 -51.63
N TYR A 643 -29.86 -5.85 -52.68
CA TYR A 643 -31.21 -5.29 -52.58
C TYR A 643 -32.19 -6.20 -51.82
N PHE A 644 -32.18 -7.51 -52.09
CA PHE A 644 -33.02 -8.49 -51.37
C PHE A 644 -32.50 -8.82 -49.96
N LYS A 645 -31.19 -8.86 -49.74
CA LYS A 645 -30.56 -9.18 -48.45
C LYS A 645 -30.76 -8.04 -47.46
N TYR A 646 -30.63 -6.78 -47.89
CA TYR A 646 -31.00 -5.61 -47.08
C TYR A 646 -32.46 -5.67 -46.61
N ARG A 647 -33.36 -6.19 -47.45
CA ARG A 647 -34.78 -6.36 -47.13
C ARG A 647 -35.08 -7.56 -46.21
N ASN A 648 -34.29 -8.63 -46.27
CA ASN A 648 -34.51 -9.85 -45.47
C ASN A 648 -33.74 -9.90 -44.14
N PHE A 649 -32.56 -9.28 -44.01
CA PHE A 649 -31.74 -9.35 -42.79
C PHE A 649 -32.37 -8.66 -41.55
N LYS A 650 -33.55 -8.04 -41.71
CA LYS A 650 -34.40 -7.53 -40.63
C LYS A 650 -35.33 -8.61 -40.02
N LYS A 651 -35.24 -9.88 -40.45
CA LYS A 651 -35.98 -11.04 -39.90
C LYS A 651 -35.06 -12.25 -39.73
N ALA A 652 -35.08 -12.87 -38.54
CA ALA A 652 -34.25 -14.01 -38.10
C ALA A 652 -32.73 -13.78 -38.22
N ARG A 653 -31.92 -13.72 -37.14
CA ARG A 653 -32.00 -14.37 -35.82
C ARG A 653 -32.05 -15.90 -35.88
N ALA A 654 -30.96 -16.48 -36.40
CA ALA A 654 -30.65 -17.91 -36.33
C ALA A 654 -29.15 -18.10 -35.99
N VAL A 655 -28.84 -17.92 -34.70
CA VAL A 655 -27.71 -18.46 -33.93
C VAL A 655 -26.52 -19.00 -34.74
N GLU A 656 -25.48 -18.17 -34.88
CA GLU A 656 -24.11 -18.68 -35.12
C GLU A 656 -23.59 -19.24 -33.79
N LYS A 657 -23.05 -20.47 -33.76
CA LYS A 657 -22.46 -21.05 -32.53
C LYS A 657 -21.13 -20.34 -32.23
N SER A 658 -21.22 -19.20 -31.54
CA SER A 658 -20.08 -18.41 -31.09
C SER A 658 -19.18 -19.22 -30.16
N LYS A 659 -17.86 -19.05 -30.29
CA LYS A 659 -16.86 -19.95 -29.72
C LYS A 659 -16.59 -19.61 -28.25
N TRP A 660 -17.04 -20.47 -27.33
CA TRP A 660 -16.79 -20.35 -25.91
C TRP A 660 -15.30 -20.52 -25.57
N THR A 661 -14.86 -19.80 -24.54
CA THR A 661 -13.53 -19.80 -23.96
C THR A 661 -13.66 -20.24 -22.50
N LEU A 662 -13.24 -21.47 -22.20
CA LEU A 662 -13.21 -22.02 -20.85
C LEU A 662 -11.84 -21.77 -20.22
N ILE A 663 -11.80 -21.07 -19.08
CA ILE A 663 -10.60 -20.91 -18.25
C ILE A 663 -10.82 -21.71 -16.98
N SER A 664 -9.98 -22.70 -16.70
CA SER A 664 -10.11 -23.56 -15.51
C SER A 664 -8.97 -23.30 -14.52
N PHE A 665 -9.35 -23.07 -13.25
CA PHE A 665 -8.43 -22.85 -12.13
C PHE A 665 -8.17 -24.16 -11.37
N HIS A 666 -9.01 -25.17 -11.62
CA HIS A 666 -8.94 -26.51 -11.05
C HIS A 666 -9.11 -27.57 -12.15
N LYS A 667 -8.56 -28.78 -11.92
CA LYS A 667 -8.69 -29.90 -12.86
C LYS A 667 -10.14 -30.37 -12.89
N LEU A 668 -10.86 -30.04 -13.97
CA LEU A 668 -12.26 -30.40 -14.14
C LEU A 668 -12.41 -31.88 -14.54
N GLY A 669 -13.48 -32.52 -14.09
CA GLY A 669 -13.90 -33.87 -14.50
C GLY A 669 -14.97 -33.91 -15.59
N PHE A 670 -15.32 -32.74 -16.15
CA PHE A 670 -16.49 -32.47 -16.99
C PHE A 670 -16.16 -31.42 -18.06
N SER A 671 -17.02 -31.31 -19.07
CA SER A 671 -16.92 -30.36 -20.19
C SER A 671 -17.79 -29.11 -20.00
N GLU A 672 -17.48 -28.04 -20.72
CA GLU A 672 -18.29 -26.82 -20.77
C GLU A 672 -19.69 -27.06 -21.37
N TYR A 673 -19.85 -28.07 -22.21
CA TYR A 673 -21.12 -28.41 -22.83
C TYR A 673 -22.11 -29.04 -21.85
N GLU A 674 -21.63 -29.86 -20.89
CA GLU A 674 -22.46 -30.39 -19.79
C GLU A 674 -23.02 -29.27 -18.90
N ILE A 675 -22.28 -28.17 -18.70
CA ILE A 675 -22.82 -26.98 -18.05
C ILE A 675 -23.89 -26.34 -18.93
N LEU A 676 -23.56 -26.04 -20.20
CA LEU A 676 -24.43 -25.25 -21.08
C LEU A 676 -25.79 -25.91 -21.34
N ASP A 677 -25.82 -27.24 -21.48
CA ASP A 677 -27.06 -28.01 -21.67
C ASP A 677 -27.91 -28.10 -20.37
N CYS A 678 -27.35 -27.69 -19.22
CA CYS A 678 -28.04 -27.65 -17.92
C CYS A 678 -28.42 -26.23 -17.44
N LEU A 679 -28.12 -25.16 -18.19
CA LEU A 679 -28.46 -23.77 -17.83
C LEU A 679 -29.92 -23.39 -18.14
N ASP A 680 -30.87 -24.20 -17.66
CA ASP A 680 -32.31 -23.94 -17.72
C ASP A 680 -32.81 -23.24 -16.44
N GLU A 681 -33.97 -22.58 -16.53
CA GLU A 681 -34.55 -21.78 -15.45
C GLU A 681 -34.94 -22.62 -14.22
N ASP A 682 -35.35 -23.88 -14.41
CA ASP A 682 -35.66 -24.83 -13.33
C ASP A 682 -34.44 -25.18 -12.44
N ASN A 683 -33.22 -24.90 -12.92
CA ASN A 683 -31.96 -25.12 -12.17
C ASN A 683 -31.45 -23.86 -11.45
N VAL A 684 -32.18 -22.74 -11.47
CA VAL A 684 -31.77 -21.48 -10.81
C VAL A 684 -31.82 -21.60 -9.28
N ILE A 685 -30.73 -21.18 -8.62
CA ILE A 685 -30.61 -21.10 -7.16
C ILE A 685 -30.41 -19.67 -6.63
N GLY A 686 -30.28 -18.66 -7.50
CA GLY A 686 -30.21 -17.25 -7.10
C GLY A 686 -30.19 -16.27 -8.28
N SER A 687 -30.48 -15.00 -8.02
CA SER A 687 -30.43 -13.94 -9.05
C SER A 687 -30.25 -12.55 -8.44
N GLY A 688 -29.41 -11.72 -9.03
CA GLY A 688 -29.13 -10.35 -8.57
C GLY A 688 -28.50 -9.46 -9.64
N LEU A 689 -27.99 -8.29 -9.23
CA LEU A 689 -27.48 -7.24 -10.11
C LEU A 689 -26.32 -7.70 -11.02
N SER A 690 -25.47 -8.60 -10.52
CA SER A 690 -24.35 -9.16 -11.29
C SER A 690 -24.75 -10.32 -12.22
N GLY A 691 -25.86 -11.01 -11.98
CA GLY A 691 -26.24 -12.18 -12.80
C GLY A 691 -27.27 -13.14 -12.18
N LYS A 692 -27.48 -14.28 -12.84
CA LYS A 692 -28.24 -15.45 -12.30
C LYS A 692 -27.29 -16.57 -11.90
N VAL A 693 -27.59 -17.31 -10.83
CA VAL A 693 -26.81 -18.46 -10.36
C VAL A 693 -27.64 -19.74 -10.51
N TYR A 694 -27.05 -20.78 -11.11
CA TYR A 694 -27.66 -22.08 -11.39
C TYR A 694 -26.92 -23.18 -10.63
N LYS A 695 -27.63 -24.23 -10.21
CA LYS A 695 -27.01 -25.47 -9.71
C LYS A 695 -26.93 -26.47 -10.87
N VAL A 696 -25.73 -26.92 -11.19
CA VAL A 696 -25.51 -27.98 -12.18
C VAL A 696 -25.02 -29.23 -11.46
N VAL A 697 -25.66 -30.36 -11.72
CA VAL A 697 -25.17 -31.70 -11.32
C VAL A 697 -24.55 -32.34 -12.56
N LEU A 698 -23.30 -32.73 -12.45
CA LEU A 698 -22.45 -33.15 -13.55
C LEU A 698 -22.58 -34.65 -13.81
N SER A 699 -22.12 -35.12 -14.97
CA SER A 699 -22.21 -36.55 -15.37
C SER A 699 -21.48 -37.51 -14.43
N ASN A 700 -20.50 -37.01 -13.66
CA ASN A 700 -19.77 -37.75 -12.63
C ASN A 700 -20.47 -37.77 -11.25
N GLY A 701 -21.59 -37.08 -11.09
CA GLY A 701 -22.35 -36.96 -9.83
C GLY A 701 -21.95 -35.80 -8.91
N GLU A 702 -20.93 -35.01 -9.26
CA GLU A 702 -20.55 -33.81 -8.50
C GLU A 702 -21.51 -32.63 -8.79
N ALA A 703 -21.65 -31.71 -7.85
CA ALA A 703 -22.49 -30.51 -7.99
C ALA A 703 -21.63 -29.23 -7.99
N VAL A 704 -21.93 -28.31 -8.90
CA VAL A 704 -21.28 -26.99 -9.03
C VAL A 704 -22.31 -25.87 -9.09
N ALA A 705 -21.90 -24.66 -8.71
CA ALA A 705 -22.70 -23.44 -8.82
C ALA A 705 -22.20 -22.58 -9.99
N VAL A 706 -23.10 -22.15 -10.89
CA VAL A 706 -22.75 -21.43 -12.13
C VAL A 706 -23.42 -20.06 -12.17
N LYS A 707 -22.65 -18.97 -12.07
CA LYS A 707 -23.09 -17.56 -12.08
C LYS A 707 -22.94 -16.97 -13.49
N LYS A 708 -24.04 -16.56 -14.11
CA LYS A 708 -24.14 -16.02 -15.47
C LYS A 708 -24.33 -14.51 -15.46
N ILE A 709 -23.34 -13.79 -15.99
CA ILE A 709 -23.28 -12.33 -16.07
C ILE A 709 -23.97 -11.83 -17.35
N TRP A 710 -24.53 -10.62 -17.28
CA TRP A 710 -25.16 -9.92 -18.41
C TRP A 710 -24.11 -9.35 -19.40
N GLY A 711 -24.39 -9.33 -20.71
CA GLY A 711 -23.47 -8.86 -21.75
C GLY A 711 -24.17 -8.07 -22.87
N GLY A 712 -23.46 -7.10 -23.47
CA GLY A 712 -24.05 -6.08 -24.37
C GLY A 712 -23.55 -6.10 -25.81
N VAL A 713 -24.41 -5.69 -26.76
CA VAL A 713 -24.14 -5.68 -28.21
C VAL A 713 -23.85 -4.27 -28.72
N LYS A 714 -22.67 -4.06 -29.35
CA LYS A 714 -22.31 -2.78 -29.98
C LYS A 714 -22.91 -2.62 -31.39
N LYS A 715 -23.28 -1.38 -31.73
CA LYS A 715 -23.47 -0.91 -33.12
C LYS A 715 -23.09 0.57 -33.27
N GLN A 716 -22.44 0.88 -34.39
CA GLN A 716 -22.33 2.19 -35.04
C GLN A 716 -23.74 2.61 -35.58
N SER A 717 -24.12 3.87 -35.83
CA SER A 717 -23.53 5.23 -35.66
C SER A 717 -24.64 6.26 -36.06
N ASP A 718 -24.53 7.60 -36.20
CA ASP A 718 -23.44 8.60 -36.29
C ASP A 718 -23.92 9.98 -35.70
N ASP A 719 -22.97 10.86 -35.36
CA ASP A 719 -23.03 12.35 -35.24
C ASP A 719 -24.04 13.14 -34.34
N VAL A 720 -23.53 14.28 -33.83
CA VAL A 720 -24.16 15.42 -33.09
C VAL A 720 -24.68 15.22 -31.66
N ASP A 721 -23.87 15.70 -30.69
CA ASP A 721 -24.20 16.41 -29.44
C ASP A 721 -25.51 16.12 -28.67
N VAL A 722 -25.46 15.16 -27.72
CA VAL A 722 -26.15 15.26 -26.40
C VAL A 722 -25.23 14.70 -25.30
N GLU A 723 -25.40 15.19 -24.07
CA GLU A 723 -24.63 14.88 -22.86
C GLU A 723 -24.46 13.39 -22.47
N LYS A 724 -23.45 13.14 -21.62
CA LYS A 724 -23.35 12.07 -20.59
C LYS A 724 -23.52 10.60 -21.06
N GLY A 725 -22.40 9.89 -21.17
CA GLY A 725 -22.38 8.42 -21.30
C GLY A 725 -21.11 7.78 -20.74
N GLN A 726 -21.18 7.24 -19.52
CA GLN A 726 -20.09 6.47 -18.92
C GLN A 726 -19.91 5.11 -19.61
N ALA A 727 -18.69 4.73 -19.96
CA ALA A 727 -18.32 3.36 -20.33
C ALA A 727 -18.00 2.49 -19.09
N ILE A 728 -18.84 2.56 -18.05
CA ILE A 728 -18.74 1.67 -16.87
C ILE A 728 -19.57 0.42 -17.15
N GLN A 729 -18.93 -0.64 -17.66
CA GLN A 729 -19.33 -2.04 -17.48
C GLN A 729 -18.33 -3.00 -18.15
N ASP A 730 -17.41 -3.56 -17.35
CA ASP A 730 -16.96 -4.96 -17.50
C ASP A 730 -16.14 -5.45 -16.28
N ASP A 731 -15.48 -4.51 -15.60
CA ASP A 731 -14.51 -4.66 -14.49
C ASP A 731 -14.84 -5.76 -13.45
N GLY A 732 -16.11 -5.89 -13.06
CA GLY A 732 -16.51 -6.78 -11.95
C GLY A 732 -16.42 -8.29 -12.23
N PHE A 733 -16.58 -8.74 -13.48
CA PHE A 733 -16.35 -10.16 -13.82
C PHE A 733 -14.85 -10.46 -13.79
N ASP A 734 -14.06 -9.60 -14.44
CA ASP A 734 -12.63 -9.81 -14.62
C ASP A 734 -11.88 -9.66 -13.28
N ALA A 735 -12.36 -8.81 -12.35
CA ALA A 735 -11.89 -8.73 -10.96
C ALA A 735 -12.16 -10.02 -10.15
N GLU A 736 -13.36 -10.61 -10.28
CA GLU A 736 -13.70 -11.84 -9.56
C GLU A 736 -12.87 -13.04 -10.07
N VAL A 737 -12.67 -13.13 -11.39
CA VAL A 737 -11.77 -14.10 -12.03
C VAL A 737 -10.33 -13.91 -11.57
N ALA A 738 -9.80 -12.68 -11.64
CA ALA A 738 -8.42 -12.38 -11.32
C ALA A 738 -8.07 -12.62 -9.84
N THR A 739 -9.07 -12.51 -8.96
CA THR A 739 -8.93 -12.73 -7.52
C THR A 739 -9.08 -14.22 -7.17
N LEU A 740 -10.27 -14.80 -7.36
CA LEU A 740 -10.56 -16.18 -6.95
C LEU A 740 -9.83 -17.24 -7.80
N GLY A 741 -9.35 -16.89 -8.98
CA GLY A 741 -8.49 -17.78 -9.77
C GLY A 741 -7.09 -17.99 -9.17
N LYS A 742 -6.64 -17.11 -8.27
CA LYS A 742 -5.27 -17.10 -7.71
C LYS A 742 -5.20 -17.58 -6.26
N ILE A 743 -6.13 -17.16 -5.40
CA ILE A 743 -6.10 -17.46 -3.95
C ILE A 743 -6.66 -18.85 -3.61
N ARG A 744 -6.14 -19.47 -2.54
CA ARG A 744 -6.58 -20.79 -2.07
C ARG A 744 -6.47 -20.90 -0.55
N HIS A 745 -7.60 -20.73 0.14
CA HIS A 745 -7.72 -20.94 1.58
C HIS A 745 -8.92 -21.82 1.92
N LYS A 746 -8.91 -22.49 3.07
CA LYS A 746 -10.02 -23.38 3.50
C LYS A 746 -11.33 -22.62 3.70
N ASN A 747 -11.26 -21.32 4.04
CA ASN A 747 -12.39 -20.44 4.31
C ASN A 747 -12.71 -19.44 3.19
N ILE A 748 -12.39 -19.76 1.94
CA ILE A 748 -12.71 -18.91 0.78
C ILE A 748 -13.34 -19.80 -0.30
N VAL A 749 -14.40 -19.29 -0.94
CA VAL A 749 -15.12 -20.07 -1.96
C VAL A 749 -14.21 -20.35 -3.17
N LYS A 750 -14.12 -21.62 -3.54
CA LYS A 750 -13.24 -22.06 -4.63
C LYS A 750 -13.90 -21.84 -5.99
N LEU A 751 -13.35 -20.93 -6.80
CA LEU A 751 -13.67 -20.84 -8.24
C LEU A 751 -13.03 -22.04 -8.98
N TRP A 752 -13.84 -22.79 -9.73
CA TRP A 752 -13.39 -23.97 -10.49
C TRP A 752 -13.02 -23.58 -11.92
N CYS A 753 -13.88 -22.82 -12.60
CA CYS A 753 -13.64 -22.30 -13.95
C CYS A 753 -14.50 -21.06 -14.25
N CYS A 754 -14.25 -20.42 -15.39
CA CYS A 754 -15.14 -19.44 -15.99
C CYS A 754 -15.29 -19.72 -17.50
N CYS A 755 -16.45 -19.41 -18.08
CA CYS A 755 -16.76 -19.68 -19.48
C CYS A 755 -17.23 -18.38 -20.15
N THR A 756 -16.46 -17.83 -21.07
CA THR A 756 -16.78 -16.56 -21.76
C THR A 756 -16.99 -16.76 -23.24
N ASN A 757 -17.84 -15.93 -23.83
CA ASN A 757 -18.16 -15.90 -25.25
C ASN A 757 -18.61 -14.48 -25.62
N LYS A 758 -18.73 -14.17 -26.91
CA LYS A 758 -19.11 -12.81 -27.40
C LYS A 758 -20.43 -12.28 -26.82
N ASP A 759 -21.31 -13.19 -26.42
CA ASP A 759 -22.68 -12.90 -25.98
C ASP A 759 -22.92 -13.14 -24.47
N TYR A 760 -22.00 -13.80 -23.76
CA TYR A 760 -22.19 -14.26 -22.37
C TYR A 760 -20.86 -14.43 -21.60
N LYS A 761 -20.86 -14.16 -20.28
CA LYS A 761 -19.77 -14.50 -19.35
C LYS A 761 -20.32 -15.35 -18.19
N LEU A 762 -19.66 -16.47 -17.83
CA LEU A 762 -20.05 -17.41 -16.77
C LEU A 762 -18.90 -17.62 -15.76
N LEU A 763 -19.21 -17.77 -14.47
CA LEU A 763 -18.30 -18.18 -13.39
C LEU A 763 -18.81 -19.47 -12.76
N VAL A 764 -17.93 -20.42 -12.42
CA VAL A 764 -18.29 -21.74 -11.90
C VAL A 764 -17.51 -22.03 -10.62
N TYR A 765 -18.22 -22.36 -9.54
CA TYR A 765 -17.67 -22.53 -8.18
C TYR A 765 -18.03 -23.91 -7.61
N GLU A 766 -17.36 -24.30 -6.53
CA GLU A 766 -17.87 -25.36 -5.65
C GLU A 766 -19.28 -25.05 -5.15
N TYR A 767 -20.15 -26.06 -5.14
CA TYR A 767 -21.51 -25.92 -4.62
C TYR A 767 -21.52 -26.04 -3.08
N MET A 768 -22.10 -25.03 -2.42
CA MET A 768 -22.25 -24.97 -0.96
C MET A 768 -23.64 -25.48 -0.56
N PRO A 769 -23.77 -26.69 0.01
CA PRO A 769 -25.06 -27.36 0.19
C PRO A 769 -25.98 -26.71 1.24
N ASN A 770 -25.41 -25.96 2.20
CA ASN A 770 -26.18 -25.30 3.26
C ASN A 770 -26.58 -23.84 2.91
N GLY A 771 -26.20 -23.33 1.72
CA GLY A 771 -26.54 -21.98 1.26
C GLY A 771 -25.68 -20.88 1.88
N SER A 772 -26.21 -19.66 1.97
CA SER A 772 -25.52 -18.57 2.68
C SER A 772 -25.88 -18.55 4.17
N LEU A 773 -24.97 -17.96 4.97
CA LEU A 773 -25.24 -17.63 6.37
C LEU A 773 -26.43 -16.67 6.51
N GLY A 774 -26.62 -15.76 5.55
CA GLY A 774 -27.80 -14.90 5.48
C GLY A 774 -29.11 -15.70 5.38
N ASP A 775 -29.17 -16.68 4.47
CA ASP A 775 -30.34 -17.57 4.33
C ASP A 775 -30.61 -18.35 5.62
N LEU A 776 -29.57 -18.86 6.27
CA LEU A 776 -29.71 -19.62 7.52
C LEU A 776 -30.08 -18.73 8.72
N LEU A 777 -29.61 -17.49 8.79
CA LEU A 777 -29.98 -16.54 9.86
C LEU A 777 -31.38 -15.93 9.70
N HIS A 778 -31.86 -15.79 8.46
CA HIS A 778 -33.10 -15.07 8.16
C HIS A 778 -34.26 -15.94 7.65
N SER A 779 -34.04 -17.24 7.41
CA SER A 779 -35.11 -18.23 7.16
C SER A 779 -35.52 -19.00 8.43
N SER A 780 -36.57 -19.82 8.31
CA SER A 780 -37.06 -20.69 9.39
C SER A 780 -36.09 -21.79 9.86
N LYS A 781 -34.88 -21.87 9.30
CA LYS A 781 -33.83 -22.83 9.66
C LYS A 781 -32.83 -22.36 10.72
N GLY A 782 -32.89 -21.09 11.16
CA GLY A 782 -31.88 -20.49 12.07
C GLY A 782 -31.70 -21.13 13.45
N GLY A 783 -32.60 -22.04 13.85
CA GLY A 783 -32.44 -22.88 15.04
C GLY A 783 -31.38 -24.00 14.91
N LEU A 784 -30.83 -24.24 13.72
CA LEU A 784 -29.78 -25.24 13.48
C LEU A 784 -28.36 -24.75 13.84
N LEU A 785 -28.18 -23.45 14.10
CA LEU A 785 -26.90 -22.87 14.46
C LEU A 785 -26.82 -22.63 15.97
N ASP A 786 -26.15 -23.53 16.69
CA ASP A 786 -25.84 -23.37 18.11
C ASP A 786 -24.64 -22.43 18.35
N TRP A 787 -24.28 -22.15 19.61
CA TRP A 787 -23.19 -21.20 19.90
C TRP A 787 -21.80 -21.70 19.45
N PRO A 788 -21.38 -22.96 19.69
CA PRO A 788 -20.16 -23.52 19.10
C PRO A 788 -20.11 -23.39 17.57
N THR A 789 -21.21 -23.68 16.86
CA THR A 789 -21.25 -23.57 15.40
C THR A 789 -21.17 -22.10 14.94
N ARG A 790 -21.84 -21.17 15.63
CA ARG A 790 -21.71 -19.72 15.36
C ARG A 790 -20.29 -19.22 15.60
N TYR A 791 -19.67 -19.63 16.69
CA TYR A 791 -18.28 -19.27 17.01
C TYR A 791 -17.32 -19.82 15.96
N LYS A 792 -17.45 -21.09 15.56
CA LYS A 792 -16.72 -21.69 14.43
C LYS A 792 -16.88 -20.84 13.17
N ILE A 793 -18.12 -20.51 12.77
CA ILE A 793 -18.42 -19.72 11.57
C ILE A 793 -17.75 -18.33 11.61
N VAL A 794 -17.73 -17.67 12.76
CA VAL A 794 -17.07 -16.36 12.93
C VAL A 794 -15.55 -16.49 12.86
N VAL A 795 -14.95 -17.51 13.49
CA VAL A 795 -13.51 -17.78 13.42
C VAL A 795 -13.09 -18.18 12.00
N ASP A 796 -13.80 -19.08 11.34
CA ASP A 796 -13.59 -19.48 9.94
C ASP A 796 -13.62 -18.24 9.01
N ALA A 797 -14.62 -17.36 9.15
CA ALA A 797 -14.71 -16.14 8.35
C ALA A 797 -13.57 -15.14 8.66
N ALA A 798 -13.19 -15.00 9.93
CA ALA A 798 -12.08 -14.15 10.36
C ALA A 798 -10.72 -14.67 9.86
N GLU A 799 -10.47 -15.99 9.91
CA GLU A 799 -9.29 -16.62 9.31
C GLU A 799 -9.27 -16.43 7.78
N GLY A 800 -10.41 -16.54 7.10
CA GLY A 800 -10.55 -16.25 5.67
C GLY A 800 -10.17 -14.81 5.31
N LEU A 801 -10.59 -13.82 6.12
CA LEU A 801 -10.27 -12.40 5.93
C LEU A 801 -8.83 -12.08 6.36
N SER A 802 -8.32 -12.72 7.41
CA SER A 802 -6.93 -12.57 7.87
C SER A 802 -5.95 -13.07 6.79
N TYR A 803 -6.22 -14.26 6.22
CA TYR A 803 -5.48 -14.78 5.08
C TYR A 803 -5.51 -13.82 3.88
N LEU A 804 -6.65 -13.19 3.58
CA LEU A 804 -6.77 -12.19 2.52
C LEU A 804 -5.93 -10.93 2.78
N HIS A 805 -5.84 -10.46 4.03
CA HIS A 805 -5.19 -9.20 4.38
C HIS A 805 -3.70 -9.33 4.73
N HIS A 806 -3.23 -10.52 5.13
CA HIS A 806 -1.88 -10.72 5.67
C HIS A 806 -1.08 -11.85 4.98
N ASP A 807 -1.72 -12.94 4.57
CA ASP A 807 -1.03 -14.10 3.95
C ASP A 807 -1.03 -14.03 2.41
N CYS A 808 -2.03 -13.38 1.82
CA CYS A 808 -2.05 -13.08 0.39
C CYS A 808 -1.01 -12.02 0.05
N VAL A 809 -0.19 -12.30 -0.96
CA VAL A 809 0.79 -11.34 -1.50
C VAL A 809 0.48 -11.08 -2.98
N PRO A 810 0.07 -9.85 -3.37
CA PRO A 810 -0.25 -8.72 -2.50
C PRO A 810 -1.55 -8.97 -1.69
N PRO A 811 -1.75 -8.26 -0.56
CA PRO A 811 -3.00 -8.30 0.21
C PRO A 811 -4.22 -7.97 -0.65
N ILE A 812 -5.37 -8.56 -0.31
CA ILE A 812 -6.60 -8.44 -1.10
C ILE A 812 -7.75 -7.98 -0.21
N VAL A 813 -8.18 -6.73 -0.38
CA VAL A 813 -9.34 -6.20 0.35
C VAL A 813 -10.60 -6.56 -0.43
N HIS A 814 -11.50 -7.31 0.22
CA HIS A 814 -12.71 -7.84 -0.42
C HIS A 814 -13.76 -6.77 -0.78
N ARG A 815 -13.81 -5.67 -0.02
CA ARG A 815 -14.71 -4.51 -0.17
C ARG A 815 -16.24 -4.76 -0.13
N ASP A 816 -16.72 -5.98 0.09
CA ASP A 816 -18.16 -6.29 0.18
C ASP A 816 -18.46 -7.52 1.06
N VAL A 817 -18.02 -7.46 2.32
CA VAL A 817 -18.23 -8.55 3.30
C VAL A 817 -19.58 -8.38 3.99
N LYS A 818 -20.47 -9.37 3.83
CA LYS A 818 -21.83 -9.40 4.41
C LYS A 818 -22.32 -10.84 4.59
N SER A 819 -23.35 -11.07 5.41
CA SER A 819 -23.86 -12.42 5.75
C SER A 819 -24.28 -13.25 4.53
N ASN A 820 -24.82 -12.63 3.48
CA ASN A 820 -25.17 -13.31 2.23
C ASN A 820 -23.93 -13.76 1.41
N ASN A 821 -22.78 -13.11 1.64
CA ASN A 821 -21.49 -13.40 0.99
C ASN A 821 -20.62 -14.35 1.84
N ILE A 822 -21.15 -14.87 2.95
CA ILE A 822 -20.55 -15.98 3.70
C ILE A 822 -21.36 -17.24 3.37
N LEU A 823 -20.76 -18.20 2.67
CA LEU A 823 -21.37 -19.47 2.30
C LEU A 823 -20.95 -20.59 3.26
N LEU A 824 -21.79 -21.61 3.39
CA LEU A 824 -21.61 -22.69 4.37
C LEU A 824 -21.55 -24.06 3.69
N ASP A 825 -20.47 -24.80 3.98
CA ASP A 825 -20.32 -26.19 3.55
C ASP A 825 -21.12 -27.17 4.43
N GLY A 826 -21.02 -28.48 4.12
CA GLY A 826 -21.83 -29.52 4.76
C GLY A 826 -21.65 -29.61 6.29
N ASP A 827 -20.46 -29.29 6.78
CA ASP A 827 -20.09 -29.32 8.20
C ASP A 827 -20.17 -27.93 8.85
N PHE A 828 -20.92 -27.00 8.23
CA PHE A 828 -21.03 -25.58 8.61
C PHE A 828 -19.66 -24.88 8.69
N GLY A 829 -18.67 -25.29 7.89
CA GLY A 829 -17.46 -24.51 7.66
C GLY A 829 -17.78 -23.26 6.85
N ALA A 830 -17.32 -22.09 7.31
CA ALA A 830 -17.64 -20.81 6.65
C ALA A 830 -16.62 -20.45 5.56
N ARG A 831 -17.12 -19.93 4.43
CA ARG A 831 -16.34 -19.51 3.27
C ARG A 831 -16.77 -18.16 2.73
N VAL A 832 -15.83 -17.23 2.58
CA VAL A 832 -16.07 -15.90 2.02
C VAL A 832 -16.25 -15.97 0.49
N ALA A 833 -17.17 -15.19 -0.09
CA ALA A 833 -17.62 -15.28 -1.49
C ALA A 833 -18.05 -13.92 -2.11
N ASP A 834 -18.28 -13.92 -3.44
CA ASP A 834 -18.67 -12.75 -4.27
C ASP A 834 -17.61 -11.64 -4.36
N PHE A 835 -16.45 -11.98 -4.94
CA PHE A 835 -15.28 -11.09 -5.06
C PHE A 835 -15.38 -10.10 -6.25
N GLY A 836 -16.59 -9.85 -6.78
CA GLY A 836 -16.84 -8.97 -7.93
C GLY A 836 -16.50 -7.49 -7.71
N VAL A 837 -16.17 -7.08 -6.48
CA VAL A 837 -15.58 -5.77 -6.15
C VAL A 837 -14.32 -5.89 -5.31
N ALA A 838 -13.68 -7.06 -5.20
CA ALA A 838 -12.40 -7.18 -4.50
C ALA A 838 -11.29 -6.36 -5.19
N LYS A 839 -10.28 -5.93 -4.43
CA LYS A 839 -9.14 -5.15 -4.93
C LYS A 839 -7.84 -5.67 -4.30
N VAL A 840 -6.89 -6.03 -5.15
CA VAL A 840 -5.52 -6.34 -4.74
C VAL A 840 -4.83 -5.01 -4.39
N VAL A 841 -4.21 -4.95 -3.22
CA VAL A 841 -3.54 -3.78 -2.64
C VAL A 841 -2.03 -3.96 -2.79
N ASP A 842 -1.49 -3.40 -3.87
CA ASP A 842 -0.05 -3.51 -4.18
C ASP A 842 0.81 -2.85 -3.09
N SER A 843 1.73 -3.64 -2.52
CA SER A 843 2.42 -3.38 -1.25
C SER A 843 3.58 -2.37 -1.34
N THR A 844 3.38 -1.22 -2.00
CA THR A 844 4.39 -0.15 -2.14
C THR A 844 3.84 1.26 -1.92
N GLY A 845 2.76 1.42 -1.17
CA GLY A 845 2.39 2.71 -0.57
C GLY A 845 1.96 3.85 -1.52
N LYS A 846 1.55 3.58 -2.76
CA LYS A 846 0.89 4.59 -3.62
C LYS A 846 -0.64 4.39 -3.61
N PRO A 847 -1.44 5.29 -3.01
CA PRO A 847 -2.89 5.14 -2.98
C PRO A 847 -3.48 5.07 -4.40
N LYS A 848 -4.03 3.93 -4.84
CA LYS A 848 -4.74 3.85 -6.13
C LYS A 848 -6.14 4.45 -5.97
N SER A 849 -6.21 5.78 -6.10
CA SER A 849 -7.44 6.59 -6.03
C SER A 849 -8.58 5.96 -6.84
N MET A 850 -9.78 5.94 -6.25
CA MET A 850 -10.92 5.22 -6.80
C MET A 850 -11.84 6.16 -7.56
N SER A 851 -11.86 6.03 -8.89
CA SER A 851 -12.76 6.80 -9.78
C SER A 851 -14.23 6.37 -9.71
N VAL A 852 -14.56 5.31 -8.97
CA VAL A 852 -15.91 4.77 -8.77
C VAL A 852 -16.05 4.25 -7.33
N ILE A 853 -17.17 4.57 -6.67
CA ILE A 853 -17.53 4.02 -5.36
C ILE A 853 -17.89 2.53 -5.52
N ALA A 854 -17.27 1.66 -4.72
CA ALA A 854 -17.51 0.22 -4.74
C ALA A 854 -17.90 -0.31 -3.34
N GLY A 855 -19.00 -1.05 -3.27
CA GLY A 855 -19.58 -1.58 -2.03
C GLY A 855 -21.10 -1.78 -2.14
N SER A 856 -21.73 -2.34 -1.11
CA SER A 856 -23.19 -2.44 -1.01
C SER A 856 -23.81 -1.09 -0.61
N CYS A 857 -24.96 -0.72 -1.17
CA CYS A 857 -25.61 0.55 -0.83
C CYS A 857 -25.95 0.61 0.67
N GLY A 858 -25.37 1.58 1.39
CA GLY A 858 -25.42 1.69 2.86
C GLY A 858 -24.15 1.26 3.60
N TYR A 859 -23.15 0.68 2.91
CA TYR A 859 -21.85 0.32 3.48
C TYR A 859 -20.71 0.58 2.48
N ILE A 860 -19.79 1.47 2.83
CA ILE A 860 -18.55 1.70 2.10
C ILE A 860 -17.44 0.98 2.86
N ALA A 861 -16.70 0.09 2.19
CA ALA A 861 -15.54 -0.55 2.78
C ALA A 861 -14.33 0.40 2.76
N PRO A 862 -13.51 0.45 3.84
CA PRO A 862 -12.27 1.21 3.85
C PRO A 862 -11.24 0.62 2.86
N GLY A 863 -10.54 1.49 2.11
CA GLY A 863 -9.47 1.12 1.14
C GLY A 863 -9.27 2.15 0.03
#